data_AF-A0A6L5XL27-F1
#
_entry.id   AF-A0A6L5XL27-F1
#
_cell.length_a   1.000
_cell.length_b   1.000
_cell.length_c   1.000
_cell.angle_alpha   90.00
_cell.angle_beta   90.00
_cell.angle_gamma   90.00
#
_symmetry.space_group_name_H-M   'P 1'
#
loop_
_entity.id
_entity.type
_entity.pdbx_description
1 polymer ?
#
loop_
_entity_poly.entity_id
_entity_poly.type
_entity_poly.pdbx_seq_one_letter_code
_entity_poly.pdbx_strand_id
1 'polypeptide(L)'
;MAPVIVAKDLYKCYAGFAPVLRGVNIEVQAGELVAIMGPSGCGKSTMLHILGMLHAPDAGSLEILGTDVLAFNREQTAAFRRGNMGFVMQSSNLFEHSTVFENVEFPLIYEGIPPQERWERVIRALELVRLSARVHYRSNRLSGGEQQRVAIARAMVNNPRILLADEPTGALDARTSRLIMENFRTLCHTGGVSMVLVTHDPKMAEYCDSIYTLEDGVLHCRRRELPPLPEHEAQTLLQPPPPVVRGALVAERFPEASGRNLMEEAHRLHAAGLLSRIYAIRGSGLLGNPEGYALPLAVRRIGSWHFFSVCAALFRQLRGSSHSLWGLWRDLPVRSRWGRGLPGHLWAFGCGALLARWGLEEKIEFMYATGAHSEATASWVAARLLGLPFAFSVRAQDLARPGNDWAVKAAQAVFVRCDTGATLQALRELLPELPEDRLVLLRDPLTLTPPEDDADMPLPSGVQQGAQPLQILAVGTISARKGYDLLLRACAQLRARGLDFRLKIVGQGPERLRLRWLAWRLGLRKVVDFAGQTPHENMADFYKKADIFVSPGRRTGQGDADGLPSALAEAMAFGLAVVVSDLPGLTEAVEDGKSGLVTPQNDAAALAQALERLAAQPGERARLGNAARTRIHALLDEQENESRLGALFSRAIRTA
;
A
#
# COMPACT_ATOMS: atom_id res chain seq x y z
N MET A 1 1.16 -13.06 36.84
CA MET A 1 1.63 -14.03 35.81
C MET A 1 3.02 -14.51 36.23
N ALA A 2 3.47 -15.67 35.75
CA ALA A 2 4.83 -16.13 36.00
C ALA A 2 5.84 -15.33 35.17
N PRO A 3 7.08 -15.12 35.66
CA PRO A 3 8.12 -14.44 34.90
C PRO A 3 8.52 -15.23 33.64
N VAL A 4 8.82 -14.51 32.56
CA VAL A 4 9.28 -15.10 31.29
C VAL A 4 10.80 -15.23 31.22
N ILE A 5 11.54 -14.43 31.98
CA ILE A 5 12.99 -14.52 32.12
C ILE A 5 13.33 -14.40 33.61
N VAL A 6 14.10 -15.35 34.12
CA VAL A 6 14.66 -15.34 35.48
C VAL A 6 16.14 -15.65 35.37
N ALA A 7 16.98 -14.66 35.66
CA ALA A 7 18.42 -14.86 35.76
C ALA A 7 18.89 -14.58 37.18
N LYS A 8 19.65 -15.53 37.74
CA LYS A 8 20.15 -15.46 39.12
C LYS A 8 21.66 -15.58 39.16
N ASP A 9 22.28 -14.70 39.95
CA ASP A 9 23.70 -14.66 40.24
C ASP A 9 24.59 -14.79 38.98
N LEU A 10 24.19 -14.14 37.88
CA LEU A 10 24.92 -14.23 36.62
C LEU A 10 26.30 -13.58 36.73
N TYR A 11 27.32 -14.33 36.33
CA TYR A 11 28.70 -13.88 36.30
C TYR A 11 29.27 -13.99 34.89
N LYS A 12 30.01 -12.97 34.45
CA LYS A 12 30.71 -12.99 33.16
C LYS A 12 32.02 -12.22 33.21
N CYS A 13 33.09 -12.87 32.75
CA CYS A 13 34.43 -12.33 32.59
C CYS A 13 34.97 -12.73 31.21
N TYR A 14 35.62 -11.79 30.51
CA TYR A 14 36.34 -12.09 29.28
C TYR A 14 37.84 -12.07 29.56
N ALA A 15 38.60 -12.93 28.87
CA ALA A 15 40.04 -13.04 29.07
C ALA A 15 40.73 -11.67 28.87
N GLY A 16 41.49 -11.23 29.86
CA GLY A 16 42.20 -9.93 29.83
C GLY A 16 41.36 -8.72 30.24
N PHE A 17 40.12 -8.90 30.68
CA PHE A 17 39.23 -7.82 31.15
C PHE A 17 38.79 -8.04 32.59
N ALA A 18 38.38 -6.96 33.27
CA ALA A 18 37.70 -7.07 34.55
C ALA A 18 36.33 -7.77 34.39
N PRO A 19 35.80 -8.43 35.43
CA PRO A 19 34.47 -9.05 35.39
C PRO A 19 33.40 -8.03 34.99
N VAL A 20 32.69 -8.35 33.92
CA VAL A 20 31.66 -7.52 33.28
C VAL A 20 30.32 -7.64 34.01
N LEU A 21 29.97 -8.85 34.47
CA LEU A 21 28.79 -9.10 35.31
C LEU A 21 29.25 -9.78 36.61
N ARG A 22 28.76 -9.30 37.76
CA ARG A 22 29.21 -9.73 39.10
C ARG A 22 28.04 -10.19 39.96
N GLY A 23 27.43 -11.33 39.61
CA GLY A 23 26.30 -11.88 40.36
C GLY A 23 25.01 -11.10 40.13
N VAL A 24 24.72 -10.75 38.87
CA VAL A 24 23.55 -9.93 38.55
C VAL A 24 22.27 -10.76 38.56
N ASN A 25 21.20 -10.18 39.08
CA ASN A 25 19.88 -10.78 39.18
C ASN A 25 18.88 -9.95 38.37
N ILE A 26 18.10 -10.58 37.49
CA ILE A 26 17.05 -9.92 36.70
C ILE A 26 15.83 -10.83 36.59
N GLU A 27 14.66 -10.23 36.68
CA GLU A 27 13.38 -10.89 36.46
C GLU A 27 12.53 -10.04 35.51
N VAL A 28 11.99 -10.66 34.46
CA VAL A 28 11.11 -10.03 33.47
C VAL A 28 9.77 -10.75 33.49
N GLN A 29 8.70 -10.01 33.76
CA GLN A 29 7.34 -10.51 33.75
C GLN A 29 6.78 -10.65 32.33
N ALA A 30 5.78 -11.51 32.16
CA ALA A 30 5.07 -11.61 30.88
C ALA A 30 4.40 -10.28 30.51
N GLY A 31 4.65 -9.79 29.29
CA GLY A 31 4.10 -8.53 28.79
C GLY A 31 4.80 -7.28 29.34
N GLU A 32 5.93 -7.44 30.04
CA GLU A 32 6.70 -6.32 30.61
C GLU A 32 7.69 -5.74 29.60
N LEU A 33 7.76 -4.40 29.55
CA LEU A 33 8.79 -3.65 28.84
C LEU A 33 9.87 -3.18 29.83
N VAL A 34 11.07 -3.74 29.71
CA VAL A 34 12.19 -3.53 30.63
C VAL A 34 13.33 -2.78 29.95
N ALA A 35 13.85 -1.73 30.57
CA ALA A 35 15.09 -1.06 30.15
C ALA A 35 16.29 -1.53 30.97
N ILE A 36 17.44 -1.72 30.32
CA ILE A 36 18.76 -1.86 30.92
C ILE A 36 19.59 -0.63 30.53
N MET A 37 19.92 0.18 31.53
CA MET A 37 20.69 1.42 31.41
C MET A 37 22.06 1.30 32.07
N GLY A 38 22.96 2.24 31.78
CA GLY A 38 24.29 2.31 32.40
C GLY A 38 25.34 2.89 31.45
N PRO A 39 26.54 3.24 31.95
CA PRO A 39 27.61 3.83 31.15
C PRO A 39 28.07 2.96 29.98
N SER A 40 28.70 3.56 28.97
CA SER A 40 29.31 2.80 27.87
C SER A 40 30.38 1.85 28.41
N GLY A 41 30.38 0.60 27.94
CA GLY A 41 31.34 -0.43 28.37
C GLY A 41 31.00 -1.14 29.69
N CYS A 42 29.92 -0.80 30.40
CA CYS A 42 29.58 -1.45 31.68
C CYS A 42 29.02 -2.88 31.56
N GLY A 43 28.77 -3.37 30.34
CA GLY A 43 28.30 -4.75 30.11
C GLY A 43 26.85 -4.92 29.64
N LYS A 44 26.12 -3.86 29.32
CA LYS A 44 24.70 -3.92 28.91
C LYS A 44 24.45 -4.87 27.74
N SER A 45 25.18 -4.73 26.64
CA SER A 45 25.06 -5.63 25.48
C SER A 45 25.48 -7.06 25.83
N THR A 46 26.48 -7.24 26.72
CA THR A 46 26.84 -8.58 27.23
C THR A 46 25.67 -9.21 28.01
N MET A 47 25.01 -8.44 28.88
CA MET A 47 23.83 -8.88 29.60
C MET A 47 22.71 -9.28 28.63
N LEU A 48 22.37 -8.39 27.68
CA LEU A 48 21.35 -8.66 26.67
C LEU A 48 21.66 -9.91 25.83
N HIS A 49 22.93 -10.10 25.44
CA HIS A 49 23.38 -11.28 24.70
C HIS A 49 23.29 -12.58 25.51
N ILE A 50 23.54 -12.53 26.82
CA ILE A 50 23.36 -13.70 27.70
C ILE A 50 21.88 -14.03 27.84
N LEU A 51 21.01 -13.04 28.08
CA LEU A 51 19.55 -13.23 28.12
C LEU A 51 19.01 -13.78 26.79
N GLY A 52 19.65 -13.42 25.68
CA GLY A 52 19.35 -13.92 24.34
C GLY A 52 20.02 -15.24 23.97
N MET A 53 20.73 -15.90 24.89
CA MET A 53 21.45 -17.14 24.65
C MET A 53 22.46 -17.05 23.49
N LEU A 54 23.00 -15.86 23.21
CA LEU A 54 24.07 -15.65 22.23
C LEU A 54 25.43 -15.94 22.86
N HIS A 55 25.59 -15.57 24.13
CA HIS A 55 26.75 -15.89 24.96
C HIS A 55 26.34 -16.73 26.17
N ALA A 56 27.20 -17.65 26.60
CA ALA A 56 27.03 -18.35 27.87
C ALA A 56 27.58 -17.50 29.04
N PRO A 57 26.90 -17.46 30.19
CA PRO A 57 27.49 -16.94 31.42
C PRO A 57 28.60 -17.91 31.90
N ASP A 58 29.49 -17.41 32.76
CA ASP A 58 30.53 -18.26 33.37
C ASP A 58 30.03 -18.93 34.66
N ALA A 59 29.06 -18.31 35.35
CA ALA A 59 28.35 -18.88 36.50
C ALA A 59 26.94 -18.26 36.64
N GLY A 60 26.11 -18.87 37.48
CA GLY A 60 24.72 -18.49 37.73
C GLY A 60 23.72 -19.41 37.02
N SER A 61 22.43 -19.02 37.05
CA SER A 61 21.35 -19.76 36.39
C SER A 61 20.51 -18.84 35.50
N LEU A 62 20.02 -19.36 34.37
CA LEU A 62 19.14 -18.65 33.46
C LEU A 62 17.97 -19.54 33.06
N GLU A 63 16.77 -19.12 33.45
CA GLU A 63 15.51 -19.76 33.11
C GLU A 63 14.71 -18.83 32.19
N ILE A 64 14.21 -19.37 31.07
CA ILE A 64 13.41 -18.62 30.10
C ILE A 64 12.17 -19.42 29.76
N LEU A 65 10.99 -18.79 29.86
CA LEU A 65 9.68 -19.41 29.66
C LEU A 65 9.51 -20.70 30.49
N GLY A 66 9.96 -20.69 31.74
CA GLY A 66 9.84 -21.84 32.65
C GLY A 66 10.87 -22.95 32.41
N THR A 67 11.88 -22.74 31.56
CA THR A 67 12.85 -23.76 31.17
C THR A 67 14.29 -23.32 31.46
N ASP A 68 15.10 -24.19 32.08
CA ASP A 68 16.54 -23.97 32.21
C ASP A 68 17.22 -24.08 30.85
N VAL A 69 17.63 -22.94 30.32
CA VAL A 69 18.17 -22.84 28.96
C VAL A 69 19.69 -23.06 28.89
N LEU A 70 20.38 -23.10 30.03
CA LEU A 70 21.82 -23.35 30.08
C LEU A 70 22.16 -24.83 29.85
N ALA A 71 21.20 -25.72 30.08
CA ALA A 71 21.32 -27.15 29.81
C ALA A 71 21.17 -27.52 28.32
N PHE A 72 20.79 -26.56 27.46
CA PHE A 72 20.55 -26.83 26.05
C PHE A 72 21.84 -27.06 25.27
N ASN A 73 21.79 -28.02 24.35
CA ASN A 73 22.79 -28.12 23.31
C ASN A 73 22.55 -27.06 22.21
N ARG A 74 23.52 -26.93 21.29
CA ARG A 74 23.49 -25.88 20.24
C ARG A 74 22.24 -25.92 19.37
N GLU A 75 21.71 -27.10 19.05
CA GLU A 75 20.52 -27.25 18.21
C GLU A 75 19.25 -26.85 18.96
N GLN A 76 19.13 -27.28 20.22
CA GLN A 76 18.03 -26.91 21.12
C GLN A 76 18.01 -25.39 21.35
N THR A 77 19.16 -24.78 21.62
CA THR A 77 19.32 -23.33 21.74
C THR A 77 18.85 -22.61 20.46
N ALA A 78 19.25 -23.09 19.28
CA ALA A 78 18.85 -22.46 18.02
C ALA A 78 17.34 -22.61 17.75
N ALA A 79 16.75 -23.78 18.02
CA ALA A 79 15.32 -24.01 17.87
C ALA A 79 14.50 -23.16 18.86
N PHE A 80 14.94 -23.07 20.11
CA PHE A 80 14.29 -22.25 21.12
C PHE A 80 14.29 -20.77 20.75
N ARG A 81 15.42 -20.22 20.29
CA ARG A 81 15.48 -18.83 19.82
C ARG A 81 14.57 -18.58 18.64
N ARG A 82 14.60 -19.45 17.61
CA ARG A 82 13.80 -19.28 16.39
C ARG A 82 12.31 -19.09 16.68
N GLY A 83 11.74 -19.92 17.55
CA GLY A 83 10.30 -19.90 17.84
C GLY A 83 9.86 -18.94 18.93
N ASN A 84 10.77 -18.35 19.72
CA ASN A 84 10.40 -17.57 20.92
C ASN A 84 11.01 -16.17 20.99
N MET A 85 12.11 -15.88 20.27
CA MET A 85 12.90 -14.67 20.47
C MET A 85 13.11 -13.87 19.19
N GLY A 86 12.88 -12.56 19.29
CA GLY A 86 13.28 -11.56 18.30
C GLY A 86 14.50 -10.76 18.78
N PHE A 87 15.37 -10.36 17.85
CA PHE A 87 16.57 -9.58 18.15
C PHE A 87 16.66 -8.33 17.29
N VAL A 88 16.78 -7.17 17.94
CA VAL A 88 17.13 -5.90 17.30
C VAL A 88 18.54 -5.54 17.75
N MET A 89 19.48 -5.45 16.80
CA MET A 89 20.86 -5.07 17.07
C MET A 89 21.04 -3.56 16.91
N GLN A 90 22.10 -3.02 17.54
CA GLN A 90 22.48 -1.60 17.43
C GLN A 90 22.76 -1.20 15.98
N SER A 91 23.40 -2.10 15.21
CA SER A 91 23.49 -1.99 13.75
C SER A 91 22.39 -2.81 13.08
N SER A 92 21.78 -2.25 12.03
CA SER A 92 20.64 -2.87 11.33
C SER A 92 20.97 -4.25 10.72
N ASN A 93 22.25 -4.48 10.36
CA ASN A 93 22.77 -5.73 9.81
C ASN A 93 21.86 -6.30 8.71
N LEU A 94 21.43 -5.44 7.79
CA LEU A 94 20.62 -5.83 6.64
C LEU A 94 21.51 -6.41 5.54
N PHE A 95 20.96 -7.33 4.76
CA PHE A 95 21.58 -7.77 3.52
C PHE A 95 21.49 -6.63 2.50
N GLU A 96 22.62 -5.96 2.23
CA GLU A 96 22.71 -4.68 1.50
C GLU A 96 22.11 -4.68 0.09
N HIS A 97 22.09 -5.83 -0.57
CA HIS A 97 21.60 -5.96 -1.95
C HIS A 97 20.21 -6.57 -2.04
N SER A 98 19.66 -7.01 -0.91
CA SER A 98 18.32 -7.57 -0.81
C SER A 98 17.27 -6.48 -0.63
N THR A 99 16.04 -6.81 -1.00
CA THR A 99 14.89 -5.94 -0.75
C THR A 99 14.55 -5.88 0.74
N VAL A 100 13.77 -4.88 1.15
CA VAL A 100 13.17 -4.82 2.49
C VAL A 100 12.36 -6.08 2.76
N PHE A 101 11.57 -6.53 1.78
CA PHE A 101 10.83 -7.78 1.85
C PHE A 101 11.73 -8.96 2.19
N GLU A 102 12.77 -9.19 1.39
CA GLU A 102 13.70 -10.32 1.57
C GLU A 102 14.42 -10.28 2.93
N ASN A 103 14.77 -9.07 3.41
CA ASN A 103 15.37 -8.89 4.71
C ASN A 103 14.42 -9.32 5.84
N VAL A 104 13.15 -8.94 5.76
CA VAL A 104 12.13 -9.27 6.77
C VAL A 104 11.60 -10.70 6.60
N GLU A 105 11.59 -11.24 5.39
CA GLU A 105 11.14 -12.61 5.08
C GLU A 105 12.12 -13.67 5.59
N PHE A 106 13.41 -13.33 5.69
CA PHE A 106 14.48 -14.28 5.97
C PHE A 106 14.20 -15.22 7.16
N PRO A 107 13.74 -14.76 8.35
CA PRO A 107 13.44 -15.66 9.48
C PRO A 107 12.35 -16.67 9.16
N LEU A 108 11.34 -16.29 8.38
CA LEU A 108 10.19 -17.13 8.02
C LEU A 108 10.57 -18.26 7.06
N ILE A 109 11.60 -18.06 6.24
CA ILE A 109 12.15 -19.10 5.36
C ILE A 109 12.71 -20.25 6.21
N TYR A 110 13.43 -19.92 7.29
CA TYR A 110 14.00 -20.93 8.20
C TYR A 110 12.95 -21.64 9.05
N GLU A 111 11.80 -21.01 9.30
CA GLU A 111 10.65 -21.66 9.94
C GLU A 111 9.84 -22.56 8.99
N GLY A 112 10.15 -22.55 7.69
CA GLY A 112 9.42 -23.34 6.70
C GLY A 112 8.01 -22.81 6.41
N ILE A 113 7.74 -21.54 6.74
CA ILE A 113 6.44 -20.91 6.49
C ILE A 113 6.19 -20.83 4.97
N PRO A 114 5.01 -21.23 4.46
CA PRO A 114 4.71 -21.19 3.03
C PRO A 114 4.82 -19.77 2.46
N PRO A 115 5.31 -19.59 1.21
CA PRO A 115 5.55 -18.26 0.62
C PRO A 115 4.37 -17.29 0.73
N GLN A 116 3.15 -17.80 0.60
CA GLN A 116 1.92 -17.01 0.71
C GLN A 116 1.73 -16.39 2.09
N GLU A 117 1.96 -17.16 3.15
CA GLU A 117 1.81 -16.69 4.53
C GLU A 117 2.98 -15.76 4.92
N ARG A 118 4.16 -15.99 4.33
CA ARG A 118 5.31 -15.11 4.58
C ARG A 118 5.05 -13.68 4.14
N TRP A 119 4.42 -13.54 2.98
CA TRP A 119 4.07 -12.24 2.44
C TRP A 119 3.23 -11.39 3.41
N GLU A 120 2.14 -11.98 3.92
CA GLU A 120 1.22 -11.33 4.85
C GLU A 120 1.92 -10.94 6.16
N ARG A 121 2.77 -11.83 6.71
CA ARG A 121 3.54 -11.56 7.93
C ARG A 121 4.55 -10.44 7.75
N VAL A 122 5.25 -10.39 6.60
CA VAL A 122 6.22 -9.34 6.29
C VAL A 122 5.54 -7.97 6.17
N ILE A 123 4.42 -7.88 5.44
CA ILE A 123 3.71 -6.60 5.29
C ILE A 123 3.23 -6.06 6.63
N ARG A 124 2.64 -6.90 7.48
CA ARG A 124 2.24 -6.49 8.84
C ARG A 124 3.41 -5.99 9.67
N ALA A 125 4.53 -6.73 9.65
CA ALA A 125 5.73 -6.30 10.38
C ALA A 125 6.27 -4.95 9.88
N LEU A 126 6.11 -4.65 8.59
CA LEU A 126 6.50 -3.36 7.99
C LEU A 126 5.50 -2.23 8.30
N GLU A 127 4.22 -2.53 8.50
CA GLU A 127 3.20 -1.55 8.93
C GLU A 127 3.52 -1.01 10.32
N LEU A 128 3.93 -1.89 11.25
CA LEU A 128 4.35 -1.51 12.61
C LEU A 128 5.43 -0.44 12.65
N VAL A 129 6.26 -0.40 11.61
CA VAL A 129 7.40 0.51 11.49
C VAL A 129 7.22 1.52 10.37
N ARG A 130 6.00 1.67 9.83
CA ARG A 130 5.64 2.60 8.74
C ARG A 130 6.54 2.49 7.50
N LEU A 131 6.88 1.26 7.10
CA LEU A 131 7.73 0.97 5.93
C LEU A 131 7.06 0.10 4.86
N SER A 132 5.75 -0.13 4.93
CA SER A 132 5.01 -0.95 3.95
C SER A 132 5.18 -0.43 2.52
N ALA A 133 5.21 0.89 2.34
CA ALA A 133 5.44 1.53 1.04
C ALA A 133 6.84 1.28 0.45
N ARG A 134 7.79 0.77 1.25
CA ARG A 134 9.19 0.54 0.87
C ARG A 134 9.58 -0.93 0.81
N VAL A 135 8.61 -1.83 0.86
CA VAL A 135 8.82 -3.28 0.87
C VAL A 135 9.71 -3.79 -0.28
N HIS A 136 9.71 -3.13 -1.45
CA HIS A 136 10.55 -3.53 -2.60
C HIS A 136 11.86 -2.73 -2.73
N TYR A 137 12.12 -1.76 -1.84
CA TYR A 137 13.38 -1.01 -1.85
C TYR A 137 14.53 -1.94 -1.51
N ARG A 138 15.67 -1.73 -2.16
CA ARG A 138 16.92 -2.33 -1.70
C ARG A 138 17.35 -1.66 -0.41
N SER A 139 17.80 -2.45 0.55
CA SER A 139 18.22 -1.98 1.88
C SER A 139 19.31 -0.90 1.81
N ASN A 140 20.23 -0.99 0.83
CA ASN A 140 21.26 0.04 0.60
C ASN A 140 20.75 1.39 0.07
N ARG A 141 19.46 1.52 -0.26
CA ARG A 141 18.83 2.79 -0.65
C ARG A 141 18.06 3.44 0.49
N LEU A 142 18.01 2.79 1.65
CA LEU A 142 17.34 3.29 2.84
C LEU A 142 18.26 4.18 3.65
N SER A 143 17.69 5.19 4.31
CA SER A 143 18.39 5.95 5.35
C SER A 143 18.75 5.03 6.54
N GLY A 144 19.72 5.44 7.36
CA GLY A 144 20.10 4.65 8.55
C GLY A 144 18.92 4.35 9.48
N GLY A 145 18.03 5.33 9.69
CA GLY A 145 16.84 5.13 10.50
C GLY A 145 15.80 4.20 9.85
N GLU A 146 15.65 4.26 8.53
CA GLU A 146 14.80 3.30 7.80
C GLU A 146 15.36 1.89 7.87
N GLN A 147 16.68 1.71 7.75
CA GLN A 147 17.31 0.41 7.92
C GLN A 147 17.07 -0.15 9.32
N GLN A 148 17.13 0.71 10.34
CA GLN A 148 16.85 0.30 11.72
C GLN A 148 15.39 -0.13 11.90
N ARG A 149 14.44 0.59 11.28
CA ARG A 149 13.03 0.20 11.24
C ARG A 149 12.82 -1.16 10.54
N VAL A 150 13.53 -1.45 9.45
CA VAL A 150 13.50 -2.79 8.81
C VAL A 150 14.05 -3.86 9.76
N ALA A 151 15.10 -3.58 10.51
CA ALA A 151 15.65 -4.51 11.49
C ALA A 151 14.63 -4.83 12.60
N ILE A 152 13.88 -3.82 13.07
CA ILE A 152 12.75 -4.01 14.01
C ILE A 152 11.68 -4.91 13.39
N ALA A 153 11.24 -4.62 12.15
CA ALA A 153 10.25 -5.46 11.45
C ALA A 153 10.72 -6.91 11.32
N ARG A 154 11.99 -7.13 10.94
CA ARG A 154 12.60 -8.47 10.84
C ARG A 154 12.59 -9.22 12.18
N ALA A 155 12.83 -8.53 13.29
CA ALA A 155 12.80 -9.13 14.62
C ALA A 155 11.37 -9.55 15.03
N MET A 156 10.36 -8.84 14.53
CA MET A 156 8.95 -9.00 14.91
C MET A 156 8.18 -10.00 14.04
N VAL A 157 8.68 -10.31 12.84
CA VAL A 157 7.94 -11.05 11.81
C VAL A 157 7.46 -12.46 12.22
N ASN A 158 8.16 -13.10 13.15
CA ASN A 158 7.80 -14.43 13.68
C ASN A 158 6.84 -14.38 14.88
N ASN A 159 6.34 -13.20 15.26
CA ASN A 159 5.55 -12.98 16.47
C ASN A 159 6.25 -13.54 17.73
N PRO A 160 7.47 -13.06 18.04
CA PRO A 160 8.23 -13.60 19.16
C PRO A 160 7.53 -13.35 20.50
N ARG A 161 7.75 -14.24 21.47
CA ARG A 161 7.29 -14.06 22.85
C ARG A 161 8.17 -13.08 23.63
N ILE A 162 9.45 -13.02 23.26
CA ILE A 162 10.47 -12.18 23.88
C ILE A 162 11.18 -11.36 22.81
N LEU A 163 11.25 -10.05 22.98
CA LEU A 163 12.02 -9.16 22.11
C LEU A 163 13.22 -8.60 22.88
N LEU A 164 14.42 -8.80 22.33
CA LEU A 164 15.66 -8.28 22.90
C LEU A 164 16.23 -7.23 21.96
N ALA A 165 16.42 -6.01 22.45
CA ALA A 165 16.78 -4.88 21.61
C ALA A 165 17.96 -4.10 22.17
N ASP A 166 19.03 -3.96 21.39
CA ASP A 166 20.21 -3.15 21.73
C ASP A 166 20.14 -1.81 20.99
N GLU A 167 19.85 -0.73 21.73
CA GLU A 167 19.69 0.64 21.19
C GLU A 167 18.81 0.73 19.92
N PRO A 168 17.60 0.15 19.90
CA PRO A 168 16.75 0.06 18.72
C PRO A 168 16.35 1.42 18.14
N THR A 169 16.40 2.49 18.94
CA THR A 169 16.05 3.85 18.55
C THR A 169 17.26 4.77 18.32
N GLY A 170 18.49 4.28 18.52
CA GLY A 170 19.70 5.13 18.48
C GLY A 170 20.00 5.77 17.12
N ALA A 171 19.51 5.17 16.03
CA ALA A 171 19.65 5.68 14.66
C ALA A 171 18.38 6.42 14.14
N LEU A 172 17.38 6.63 15.00
CA LEU A 172 16.08 7.21 14.63
C LEU A 172 15.99 8.69 15.06
N ASP A 173 15.21 9.48 14.33
CA ASP A 173 14.86 10.84 14.76
C ASP A 173 13.92 10.81 15.97
N ALA A 174 13.85 11.93 16.70
CA ALA A 174 13.11 12.00 17.95
C ALA A 174 11.60 11.69 17.83
N ARG A 175 10.96 12.00 16.69
CA ARG A 175 9.53 11.73 16.49
C ARG A 175 9.31 10.25 16.22
N THR A 176 10.11 9.67 15.34
CA THR A 176 10.08 8.23 15.05
C THR A 176 10.40 7.40 16.28
N SER A 177 11.41 7.80 17.08
CA SER A 177 11.76 7.10 18.32
C SER A 177 10.59 7.00 19.29
N ARG A 178 9.83 8.08 19.48
CA ARG A 178 8.63 8.07 20.35
C ARG A 178 7.57 7.11 19.85
N LEU A 179 7.24 7.19 18.55
CA LEU A 179 6.26 6.30 17.94
C LEU A 179 6.64 4.83 18.07
N ILE A 180 7.91 4.49 17.82
CA ILE A 180 8.39 3.11 17.97
C ILE A 180 8.30 2.65 19.42
N MET A 181 8.66 3.49 20.39
CA MET A 181 8.51 3.17 21.81
C MET A 181 7.05 3.02 22.23
N GLU A 182 6.14 3.83 21.70
CA GLU A 182 4.68 3.69 21.90
C GLU A 182 4.20 2.36 21.34
N ASN A 183 4.60 2.00 20.12
CA ASN A 183 4.25 0.71 19.51
C ASN A 183 4.79 -0.48 20.32
N PHE A 184 6.04 -0.41 20.82
CA PHE A 184 6.59 -1.46 21.69
C PHE A 184 5.83 -1.58 23.00
N ARG A 185 5.44 -0.45 23.59
CA ARG A 185 4.65 -0.45 24.81
C ARG A 185 3.29 -1.11 24.60
N THR A 186 2.58 -0.73 23.53
CA THR A 186 1.31 -1.37 23.14
C THR A 186 1.51 -2.87 22.92
N LEU A 187 2.51 -3.25 22.12
CA LEU A 187 2.85 -4.65 21.88
C LEU A 187 3.05 -5.45 23.17
N CYS A 188 3.72 -4.88 24.17
CA CYS A 188 3.98 -5.56 25.43
C CYS A 188 2.72 -5.71 26.27
N HIS A 189 2.03 -4.59 26.51
CA HIS A 189 0.86 -4.55 27.39
C HIS A 189 -0.36 -5.26 26.83
N THR A 190 -0.45 -5.42 25.51
CA THR A 190 -1.68 -5.88 24.85
C THR A 190 -1.44 -7.08 23.94
N GLY A 191 -0.29 -7.13 23.27
CA GLY A 191 0.15 -8.28 22.48
C GLY A 191 0.77 -9.41 23.31
N GLY A 192 1.09 -9.15 24.59
CA GLY A 192 1.67 -10.13 25.51
C GLY A 192 3.13 -10.49 25.22
N VAL A 193 3.80 -9.71 24.36
CA VAL A 193 5.25 -9.85 24.10
C VAL A 193 6.01 -9.25 25.27
N SER A 194 7.09 -9.87 25.73
CA SER A 194 7.93 -9.29 26.79
C SER A 194 9.19 -8.73 26.16
N MET A 195 9.63 -7.54 26.56
CA MET A 195 10.74 -6.87 25.89
C MET A 195 11.83 -6.44 26.87
N VAL A 196 13.09 -6.69 26.51
CA VAL A 196 14.27 -6.15 27.18
C VAL A 196 15.02 -5.25 26.22
N LEU A 197 15.12 -3.98 26.59
CA LEU A 197 15.69 -2.89 25.83
C LEU A 197 16.97 -2.41 26.50
N VAL A 198 18.10 -2.40 25.80
CA VAL A 198 19.29 -1.66 26.23
C VAL A 198 19.21 -0.26 25.63
N THR A 199 19.38 0.77 26.46
CA THR A 199 19.43 2.17 26.02
C THR A 199 20.30 3.01 26.93
N HIS A 200 20.92 4.04 26.37
CA HIS A 200 21.58 5.11 27.13
C HIS A 200 20.73 6.39 27.19
N ASP A 201 19.58 6.45 26.50
CA ASP A 201 18.68 7.60 26.50
C ASP A 201 17.63 7.47 27.62
N PRO A 202 17.67 8.34 28.66
CA PRO A 202 16.68 8.35 29.73
C PRO A 202 15.25 8.54 29.22
N LYS A 203 15.05 9.29 28.13
CA LYS A 203 13.71 9.54 27.56
C LYS A 203 13.10 8.27 26.97
N MET A 204 13.93 7.36 26.45
CA MET A 204 13.43 6.07 25.95
C MET A 204 13.13 5.12 27.10
N ALA A 205 13.96 5.13 28.15
CA ALA A 205 13.70 4.35 29.36
C ALA A 205 12.41 4.77 30.08
N GLU A 206 11.97 6.03 29.90
CA GLU A 206 10.69 6.52 30.45
C GLU A 206 9.44 5.80 29.89
N TYR A 207 9.55 5.06 28.79
CA TYR A 207 8.46 4.24 28.27
C TYR A 207 8.37 2.85 28.93
N CYS A 208 9.39 2.45 29.69
CA CYS A 208 9.52 1.10 30.25
C CYS A 208 8.90 0.99 31.65
N ASP A 209 8.36 -0.19 31.94
CA ASP A 209 7.75 -0.58 33.23
C ASP A 209 8.83 -0.70 34.33
N SER A 210 9.97 -1.27 33.97
CA SER A 210 11.12 -1.46 34.86
C SER A 210 12.40 -0.92 34.23
N ILE A 211 13.23 -0.28 35.05
CA ILE A 211 14.54 0.24 34.65
C ILE A 211 15.60 -0.41 35.53
N TYR A 212 16.50 -1.17 34.91
CA TYR A 212 17.67 -1.75 35.55
C TYR A 212 18.91 -0.92 35.19
N THR A 213 19.62 -0.39 36.17
CA THR A 213 20.87 0.34 35.96
C THR A 213 22.05 -0.56 36.28
N LEU A 214 22.94 -0.79 35.30
CA LEU A 214 24.16 -1.58 35.43
C LEU A 214 25.36 -0.67 35.69
N GLU A 215 25.91 -0.75 36.90
CA GLU A 215 27.05 0.04 37.37
C GLU A 215 28.09 -0.90 37.99
N ASP A 216 29.34 -0.83 37.51
CA ASP A 216 30.47 -1.65 37.97
C ASP A 216 30.20 -3.16 38.07
N GLY A 217 29.35 -3.68 37.17
CA GLY A 217 28.97 -5.09 37.10
C GLY A 217 27.85 -5.51 38.06
N VAL A 218 27.22 -4.54 38.75
CA VAL A 218 26.08 -4.73 39.66
C VAL A 218 24.83 -4.11 39.06
N LEU A 219 23.68 -4.78 39.19
CA LEU A 219 22.42 -4.36 38.60
C LEU A 219 21.45 -3.85 39.67
N HIS A 220 20.96 -2.62 39.50
CA HIS A 220 19.98 -1.99 40.39
C HIS A 220 18.64 -1.82 39.69
N CYS A 221 17.55 -2.33 40.27
CA CYS A 221 16.21 -2.26 39.68
C CYS A 221 15.38 -1.13 40.27
N ARG A 222 14.70 -0.37 39.40
CA ARG A 222 13.63 0.58 39.74
C ARG A 222 12.38 0.24 38.92
N ARG A 223 11.30 -0.16 39.59
CA ARG A 223 9.98 -0.37 38.97
C ARG A 223 9.16 0.92 38.93
N ARG A 224 8.27 1.04 37.94
CA ARG A 224 7.40 2.20 37.74
C ARG A 224 5.97 1.72 37.49
N GLU A 225 5.00 2.50 37.98
CA GLU A 225 3.60 2.37 37.60
C GLU A 225 3.31 3.36 36.47
N LEU A 226 3.06 2.84 35.26
CA LEU A 226 2.71 3.65 34.10
C LEU A 226 1.17 3.75 33.96
N PRO A 227 0.62 4.86 33.45
CA PRO A 227 -0.82 5.00 33.24
C PRO A 227 -1.32 3.97 32.19
N PRO A 228 -2.47 3.31 32.39
CA PRO A 228 -2.96 2.29 31.46
C PRO A 228 -3.19 2.84 30.05
N LEU A 229 -2.94 2.00 29.03
CA LEU A 229 -3.22 2.34 27.63
C LEU A 229 -4.74 2.32 27.36
N PRO A 230 -5.27 3.22 26.49
CA PRO A 230 -6.66 3.16 26.05
C PRO A 230 -6.98 1.85 25.31
N GLU A 231 -8.13 1.21 25.61
CA GLU A 231 -8.51 -0.10 25.06
C GLU A 231 -8.58 -0.15 23.51
N HIS A 232 -8.83 0.98 22.85
CA HIS A 232 -8.89 1.07 21.39
C HIS A 232 -7.51 1.00 20.69
N GLU A 233 -6.42 1.32 21.39
CA GLU A 233 -5.05 1.16 20.86
C GLU A 233 -4.52 -0.26 21.11
N ALA A 234 -5.16 -0.99 22.03
CA ALA A 234 -4.66 -2.25 22.57
C ALA A 234 -4.90 -3.46 21.66
N GLN A 235 -5.90 -3.44 20.80
CA GLN A 235 -6.15 -4.55 19.90
C GLN A 235 -5.44 -4.31 18.56
N THR A 236 -4.71 -5.33 18.09
CA THR A 236 -4.38 -5.53 16.66
C THR A 236 -3.11 -4.86 16.13
N LEU A 237 -1.92 -5.26 16.62
CA LEU A 237 -0.65 -5.00 15.91
C LEU A 237 -0.12 -6.24 15.15
N LEU A 238 -0.38 -7.47 15.64
CA LEU A 238 0.19 -8.70 15.05
C LEU A 238 -0.83 -9.74 14.57
N GLN A 239 -2.11 -9.56 14.88
CA GLN A 239 -3.18 -10.43 14.37
C GLN A 239 -3.93 -9.69 13.26
N PRO A 240 -4.29 -10.34 12.13
CA PRO A 240 -5.22 -9.73 11.19
C PRO A 240 -6.53 -9.43 11.94
N PRO A 241 -7.17 -8.26 11.71
CA PRO A 241 -8.47 -8.00 12.30
C PRO A 241 -9.40 -9.16 11.95
N PRO A 242 -10.19 -9.68 12.91
CA PRO A 242 -11.18 -10.70 12.58
C PRO A 242 -12.05 -10.16 11.44
N PRO A 243 -12.27 -10.94 10.36
CA PRO A 243 -12.99 -10.44 9.21
C PRO A 243 -14.39 -10.01 9.64
N VAL A 244 -14.69 -8.73 9.48
CA VAL A 244 -16.04 -8.17 9.62
C VAL A 244 -16.94 -8.80 8.55
N VAL A 245 -16.38 -9.02 7.35
CA VAL A 245 -17.03 -9.61 6.19
C VAL A 245 -16.05 -10.48 5.43
N ARG A 246 -16.46 -11.68 5.02
CA ARG A 246 -15.68 -12.49 4.04
C ARG A 246 -15.96 -12.02 2.62
N GLY A 247 -15.47 -10.84 2.27
CA GLY A 247 -15.66 -10.24 0.96
C GLY A 247 -14.69 -10.74 -0.09
N ALA A 248 -15.17 -10.81 -1.34
CA ALA A 248 -14.39 -11.13 -2.53
C ALA A 248 -14.29 -9.93 -3.48
N LEU A 249 -13.06 -9.47 -3.73
CA LEU A 249 -12.76 -8.46 -4.76
C LEU A 249 -12.48 -9.16 -6.08
N VAL A 250 -13.22 -8.82 -7.13
CA VAL A 250 -13.11 -9.45 -8.45
C VAL A 250 -12.68 -8.41 -9.48
N ALA A 251 -11.54 -8.67 -10.13
CA ALA A 251 -10.97 -7.79 -11.15
C ALA A 251 -10.79 -8.52 -12.49
N GLU A 252 -10.83 -7.78 -13.61
CA GLU A 252 -10.51 -8.37 -14.93
C GLU A 252 -9.06 -8.88 -14.95
N ARG A 253 -8.13 -8.09 -14.41
CA ARG A 253 -6.72 -8.44 -14.16
C ARG A 253 -6.30 -7.83 -12.83
N PHE A 254 -5.43 -8.51 -12.09
CA PHE A 254 -4.89 -7.97 -10.83
C PHE A 254 -3.42 -8.35 -10.69
N PRO A 255 -2.49 -7.45 -10.33
CA PRO A 255 -2.67 -6.01 -10.45
C PRO A 255 -2.91 -5.61 -11.92
N GLU A 256 -3.69 -4.55 -12.16
CA GLU A 256 -3.80 -3.97 -13.50
C GLU A 256 -2.48 -3.25 -13.87
N ALA A 257 -2.19 -3.06 -15.16
CA ALA A 257 -0.96 -2.40 -15.62
C ALA A 257 -0.81 -0.93 -15.13
N SER A 258 -1.92 -0.32 -14.69
CA SER A 258 -2.00 0.99 -14.03
C SER A 258 -2.60 0.90 -12.61
N GLY A 259 -2.69 -0.30 -12.04
CA GLY A 259 -3.62 -0.65 -10.96
C GLY A 259 -3.17 -0.37 -9.53
N ARG A 260 -2.37 0.68 -9.25
CA ARG A 260 -2.02 0.97 -7.84
C ARG A 260 -3.24 1.44 -7.04
N ASN A 261 -4.18 2.18 -7.64
CA ASN A 261 -5.44 2.54 -6.97
C ASN A 261 -6.21 1.31 -6.51
N LEU A 262 -6.34 0.33 -7.41
CA LEU A 262 -7.04 -0.92 -7.12
C LEU A 262 -6.30 -1.75 -6.05
N MET A 263 -4.97 -1.73 -6.07
CA MET A 263 -4.17 -2.40 -5.04
C MET A 263 -4.30 -1.74 -3.68
N GLU A 264 -4.28 -0.41 -3.64
CA GLU A 264 -4.45 0.38 -2.42
C GLU A 264 -5.86 0.24 -1.84
N GLU A 265 -6.88 0.24 -2.70
CA GLU A 265 -8.25 -0.10 -2.33
C GLU A 265 -8.33 -1.51 -1.71
N ALA A 266 -7.67 -2.49 -2.31
CA ALA A 266 -7.65 -3.84 -1.78
C ALA A 266 -6.93 -3.92 -0.41
N HIS A 267 -5.86 -3.16 -0.20
CA HIS A 267 -5.19 -3.07 1.10
C HIS A 267 -6.13 -2.49 2.16
N ARG A 268 -6.80 -1.37 1.84
CA ARG A 268 -7.75 -0.71 2.76
C ARG A 268 -8.93 -1.61 3.11
N LEU A 269 -9.55 -2.24 2.11
CA LEU A 269 -10.63 -3.20 2.35
C LEU A 269 -10.18 -4.37 3.22
N HIS A 270 -8.95 -4.86 3.05
CA HIS A 270 -8.41 -5.92 3.89
C HIS A 270 -8.12 -5.45 5.32
N ALA A 271 -7.50 -4.27 5.48
CA ALA A 271 -7.23 -3.65 6.78
C ALA A 271 -8.52 -3.35 7.56
N ALA A 272 -9.60 -2.99 6.87
CA ALA A 272 -10.93 -2.81 7.46
C ALA A 272 -11.66 -4.14 7.76
N GLY A 273 -11.05 -5.30 7.48
CA GLY A 273 -11.66 -6.62 7.67
C GLY A 273 -12.82 -6.92 6.72
N LEU A 274 -12.95 -6.19 5.61
CA LEU A 274 -14.02 -6.33 4.62
C LEU A 274 -13.65 -7.27 3.45
N LEU A 275 -12.36 -7.57 3.30
CA LEU A 275 -11.82 -8.36 2.20
C LEU A 275 -11.04 -9.57 2.72
N SER A 276 -11.45 -10.76 2.26
CA SER A 276 -10.78 -12.02 2.54
C SER A 276 -10.12 -12.63 1.31
N ARG A 277 -10.58 -12.27 0.09
CA ARG A 277 -10.11 -12.89 -1.16
C ARG A 277 -10.10 -11.93 -2.36
N ILE A 278 -9.10 -12.13 -3.23
CA ILE A 278 -8.99 -11.42 -4.51
C ILE A 278 -9.02 -12.44 -5.66
N TYR A 279 -9.93 -12.23 -6.60
CA TYR A 279 -10.07 -13.02 -7.82
C TYR A 279 -9.73 -12.20 -9.05
N ALA A 280 -8.95 -12.79 -9.96
CA ALA A 280 -8.67 -12.21 -11.28
C ALA A 280 -9.20 -13.12 -12.39
N ILE A 281 -10.12 -12.61 -13.21
CA ILE A 281 -10.80 -13.42 -14.25
C ILE A 281 -10.01 -13.53 -15.57
N ARG A 282 -8.81 -12.94 -15.64
CA ARG A 282 -7.82 -13.18 -16.69
C ARG A 282 -6.42 -13.29 -16.10
N GLY A 283 -5.66 -14.28 -16.58
CA GLY A 283 -4.22 -14.40 -16.29
C GLY A 283 -3.41 -13.25 -16.88
N SER A 284 -2.30 -12.89 -16.24
CA SER A 284 -1.23 -12.16 -16.90
C SER A 284 -0.62 -13.07 -17.97
N GLY A 285 -0.30 -12.54 -19.15
CA GLY A 285 0.23 -13.35 -20.25
C GLY A 285 1.56 -14.04 -19.90
N LEU A 286 2.02 -14.94 -20.78
CA LEU A 286 3.29 -15.69 -20.68
C LEU A 286 4.56 -14.83 -20.42
N LEU A 287 4.48 -13.52 -20.62
CA LEU A 287 5.57 -12.55 -20.49
C LEU A 287 5.32 -11.47 -19.42
N GLY A 288 4.23 -11.57 -18.65
CA GLY A 288 3.86 -10.57 -17.64
C GLY A 288 3.97 -11.14 -16.24
N ASN A 289 5.19 -11.22 -15.71
CA ASN A 289 5.38 -11.45 -14.28
C ASN A 289 4.99 -10.18 -13.51
N PRO A 290 4.05 -10.23 -12.55
CA PRO A 290 3.80 -9.14 -11.61
C PRO A 290 4.87 -9.17 -10.50
N GLU A 291 6.15 -9.24 -10.87
CA GLU A 291 7.25 -9.08 -9.93
C GLU A 291 7.28 -7.60 -9.48
N GLY A 292 7.06 -7.35 -8.19
CA GLY A 292 7.29 -6.03 -7.58
C GLY A 292 6.07 -5.27 -7.06
N TYR A 293 4.90 -5.90 -6.91
CA TYR A 293 3.75 -5.28 -6.25
C TYR A 293 3.37 -6.00 -4.96
N ALA A 294 3.16 -5.22 -3.90
CA ALA A 294 2.71 -5.73 -2.62
C ALA A 294 1.22 -6.03 -2.62
N LEU A 295 0.84 -7.30 -2.54
CA LEU A 295 -0.58 -7.69 -2.59
C LEU A 295 -1.12 -7.83 -1.15
N PRO A 296 -2.34 -7.37 -0.86
CA PRO A 296 -2.95 -7.53 0.47
C PRO A 296 -3.17 -9.00 0.82
N LEU A 297 -3.51 -9.77 -0.20
CA LEU A 297 -3.98 -11.15 -0.14
C LEU A 297 -3.52 -11.90 -1.37
N ALA A 298 -3.44 -13.22 -1.27
CA ALA A 298 -3.21 -14.05 -2.44
C ALA A 298 -4.31 -13.89 -3.49
N VAL A 299 -3.88 -13.80 -4.75
CA VAL A 299 -4.77 -13.59 -5.90
C VAL A 299 -4.99 -14.90 -6.62
N ARG A 300 -6.24 -15.38 -6.65
CA ARG A 300 -6.61 -16.57 -7.41
C ARG A 300 -6.97 -16.17 -8.84
N ARG A 301 -6.23 -16.71 -9.82
CA ARG A 301 -6.32 -16.31 -11.23
C ARG A 301 -7.01 -17.37 -12.07
N ILE A 302 -7.94 -16.96 -12.93
CA ILE A 302 -8.49 -17.79 -13.98
C ILE A 302 -7.60 -17.65 -15.21
N GLY A 303 -6.67 -18.60 -15.38
CA GLY A 303 -5.78 -18.65 -16.55
C GLY A 303 -6.50 -19.11 -17.82
N SER A 304 -5.91 -18.87 -18.99
CA SER A 304 -6.44 -19.33 -20.29
C SER A 304 -6.59 -20.86 -20.38
N TRP A 305 -5.75 -21.62 -19.68
CA TRP A 305 -5.85 -23.09 -19.57
C TRP A 305 -7.05 -23.58 -18.75
N HIS A 306 -7.64 -22.71 -17.91
CA HIS A 306 -8.85 -23.02 -17.15
C HIS A 306 -10.12 -22.99 -18.02
N PHE A 307 -10.01 -22.74 -19.33
CA PHE A 307 -11.14 -22.78 -20.27
C PHE A 307 -11.93 -24.09 -20.15
N PHE A 308 -11.27 -25.24 -20.08
CA PHE A 308 -11.94 -26.53 -19.90
C PHE A 308 -12.62 -26.67 -18.54
N SER A 309 -12.01 -26.17 -17.46
CA SER A 309 -12.65 -26.17 -16.13
C SER A 309 -13.84 -25.20 -16.06
N VAL A 310 -13.78 -24.08 -16.76
CA VAL A 310 -14.86 -23.09 -16.89
C VAL A 310 -16.03 -23.69 -17.69
N CYS A 311 -15.75 -24.31 -18.83
CA CYS A 311 -16.76 -25.03 -19.61
C CYS A 311 -17.34 -26.21 -18.82
N ALA A 312 -16.51 -27.01 -18.15
CA ALA A 312 -16.98 -28.16 -17.37
C ALA A 312 -17.79 -27.74 -16.11
N ALA A 313 -17.48 -26.60 -15.50
CA ALA A 313 -18.28 -26.03 -14.42
C ALA A 313 -19.65 -25.61 -14.96
N LEU A 314 -19.68 -24.87 -16.07
CA LEU A 314 -20.90 -24.48 -16.77
C LEU A 314 -21.77 -25.70 -17.14
N PHE A 315 -21.19 -26.73 -17.76
CA PHE A 315 -21.91 -27.95 -18.15
C PHE A 315 -22.40 -28.77 -16.95
N ARG A 316 -21.66 -28.85 -15.84
CA ARG A 316 -22.10 -29.54 -14.62
C ARG A 316 -23.28 -28.83 -13.96
N GLN A 317 -23.25 -27.50 -13.93
CA GLN A 317 -24.33 -26.69 -13.37
C GLN A 317 -25.60 -26.71 -14.25
N LEU A 318 -25.43 -26.68 -15.58
CA LEU A 318 -26.54 -26.86 -16.54
C LEU A 318 -27.24 -28.23 -16.41
N ARG A 319 -26.53 -29.27 -15.94
CA ARG A 319 -27.11 -30.60 -15.70
C ARG A 319 -27.90 -30.71 -14.38
N GLY A 320 -27.67 -29.83 -13.40
CA GLY A 320 -28.27 -29.91 -12.06
C GLY A 320 -29.30 -28.84 -11.72
N SER A 321 -29.33 -27.71 -12.44
CA SER A 321 -30.27 -26.61 -12.20
C SER A 321 -30.62 -25.90 -13.52
N SER A 322 -31.39 -26.57 -14.37
CA SER A 322 -31.72 -26.09 -15.71
C SER A 322 -32.58 -24.81 -15.71
N HIS A 323 -33.37 -24.55 -14.67
CA HIS A 323 -34.32 -23.43 -14.67
C HIS A 323 -33.72 -22.08 -14.26
N SER A 324 -32.81 -22.04 -13.28
CA SER A 324 -32.20 -20.79 -12.77
C SER A 324 -31.12 -20.24 -13.71
N LEU A 325 -30.28 -21.11 -14.28
CA LEU A 325 -29.22 -20.73 -15.22
C LEU A 325 -29.78 -20.28 -16.57
N TRP A 326 -30.85 -20.93 -17.05
CA TRP A 326 -31.50 -20.52 -18.31
C TRP A 326 -32.25 -19.19 -18.13
N GLY A 327 -32.79 -18.92 -16.94
CA GLY A 327 -33.29 -17.59 -16.56
C GLY A 327 -32.19 -16.53 -16.58
N LEU A 328 -31.06 -16.77 -15.90
CA LEU A 328 -29.91 -15.85 -15.90
C LEU A 328 -29.32 -15.62 -17.30
N TRP A 329 -29.29 -16.67 -18.14
CA TRP A 329 -28.84 -16.58 -19.52
C TRP A 329 -29.82 -15.78 -20.40
N ARG A 330 -31.13 -15.90 -20.14
CA ARG A 330 -32.18 -15.14 -20.84
C ARG A 330 -32.19 -13.66 -20.43
N ASP A 331 -31.84 -13.39 -19.17
CA ASP A 331 -31.74 -12.04 -18.62
C ASP A 331 -30.44 -11.34 -19.02
N LEU A 332 -29.47 -12.07 -19.57
CA LEU A 332 -28.29 -11.50 -20.23
C LEU A 332 -28.69 -10.93 -21.60
N PRO A 333 -28.49 -9.62 -21.86
CA PRO A 333 -28.81 -9.03 -23.15
C PRO A 333 -27.77 -9.47 -24.20
N VAL A 334 -27.97 -10.64 -24.81
CA VAL A 334 -27.10 -11.22 -25.84
C VAL A 334 -27.22 -10.51 -27.20
N ARG A 335 -28.19 -9.60 -27.39
CA ARG A 335 -28.43 -8.93 -28.67
C ARG A 335 -28.20 -7.42 -28.59
N SER A 336 -27.07 -6.92 -29.10
CA SER A 336 -27.00 -5.55 -29.63
C SER A 336 -25.71 -5.24 -30.40
N ARG A 337 -25.86 -4.26 -31.29
CA ARG A 337 -25.07 -3.83 -32.47
C ARG A 337 -23.73 -3.14 -32.14
N TRP A 338 -23.36 -3.02 -30.85
CA TRP A 338 -22.27 -2.16 -30.36
C TRP A 338 -21.40 -2.76 -29.21
N GLY A 339 -21.26 -4.09 -29.11
CA GLY A 339 -20.56 -4.75 -27.98
C GLY A 339 -19.55 -5.84 -28.34
N ARG A 340 -18.76 -6.31 -27.35
CA ARG A 340 -17.85 -7.48 -27.48
C ARG A 340 -18.66 -8.70 -27.96
N GLY A 341 -18.11 -9.50 -28.88
CA GLY A 341 -18.81 -10.65 -29.44
C GLY A 341 -19.21 -11.71 -28.39
N LEU A 342 -20.17 -12.58 -28.76
CA LEU A 342 -20.67 -13.73 -27.99
C LEU A 342 -19.60 -14.46 -27.13
N PRO A 343 -18.36 -14.70 -27.60
CA PRO A 343 -17.33 -15.38 -26.81
C PRO A 343 -16.92 -14.67 -25.51
N GLY A 344 -16.95 -13.32 -25.50
CA GLY A 344 -16.56 -12.55 -24.31
C GLY A 344 -17.58 -12.65 -23.17
N HIS A 345 -18.87 -12.67 -23.51
CA HIS A 345 -19.95 -12.85 -22.53
C HIS A 345 -19.98 -14.28 -22.00
N LEU A 346 -19.79 -15.28 -22.87
CA LEU A 346 -19.63 -16.69 -22.48
C LEU A 346 -18.48 -16.89 -21.48
N TRP A 347 -17.34 -16.24 -21.74
CA TRP A 347 -16.20 -16.28 -20.83
C TRP A 347 -16.53 -15.71 -19.45
N ALA A 348 -17.10 -14.51 -19.39
CA ALA A 348 -17.44 -13.86 -18.12
C ALA A 348 -18.48 -14.68 -17.32
N PHE A 349 -19.50 -15.22 -18.00
CA PHE A 349 -20.50 -16.07 -17.39
C PHE A 349 -19.89 -17.36 -16.82
N GLY A 350 -19.03 -18.02 -17.59
CA GLY A 350 -18.33 -19.22 -17.13
C GLY A 350 -17.36 -18.93 -15.97
N CYS A 351 -16.69 -17.77 -15.97
CA CYS A 351 -15.91 -17.32 -14.83
C CYS A 351 -16.78 -17.18 -13.58
N GLY A 352 -17.99 -16.63 -13.71
CA GLY A 352 -18.95 -16.51 -12.60
C GLY A 352 -19.34 -17.85 -11.98
N ALA A 353 -19.56 -18.90 -12.80
CA ALA A 353 -19.82 -20.25 -12.30
C ALA A 353 -18.63 -20.83 -11.49
N LEU A 354 -17.40 -20.58 -11.95
CA LEU A 354 -16.20 -21.00 -11.23
C LEU A 354 -15.98 -20.20 -9.94
N LEU A 355 -16.21 -18.88 -9.98
CA LEU A 355 -16.19 -18.01 -8.81
C LEU A 355 -17.23 -18.42 -7.77
N ALA A 356 -18.43 -18.86 -8.19
CA ALA A 356 -19.43 -19.39 -7.26
C ALA A 356 -18.90 -20.59 -6.48
N ARG A 357 -18.25 -21.54 -7.18
CA ARG A 357 -17.65 -22.70 -6.53
C ARG A 357 -16.56 -22.30 -5.54
N TRP A 358 -15.63 -21.43 -5.94
CA TRP A 358 -14.57 -20.94 -5.06
C TRP A 358 -15.13 -20.16 -3.87
N GLY A 359 -16.15 -19.35 -4.10
CA GLY A 359 -16.86 -18.62 -3.05
C GLY A 359 -17.47 -19.55 -2.01
N LEU A 360 -18.01 -20.70 -2.42
CA LEU A 360 -18.54 -21.73 -1.52
C LEU A 360 -17.42 -22.41 -0.71
N GLU A 361 -16.32 -22.79 -1.36
CA GLU A 361 -15.14 -23.39 -0.73
C GLU A 361 -14.51 -22.45 0.32
N GLU A 362 -14.48 -21.15 0.02
CA GLU A 362 -13.82 -20.12 0.82
C GLU A 362 -14.79 -19.37 1.76
N LYS A 363 -16.08 -19.76 1.76
CA LYS A 363 -17.16 -19.19 2.57
C LYS A 363 -17.27 -17.67 2.40
N ILE A 364 -17.32 -17.22 1.14
CA ILE A 364 -17.50 -15.82 0.77
C ILE A 364 -18.94 -15.38 1.04
N GLU A 365 -19.07 -14.18 1.59
CA GLU A 365 -20.34 -13.56 2.00
C GLU A 365 -20.73 -12.38 1.10
N PHE A 366 -19.78 -11.79 0.36
CA PHE A 366 -20.01 -10.61 -0.47
C PHE A 366 -19.17 -10.63 -1.75
N MET A 367 -19.75 -10.27 -2.89
CA MET A 367 -19.04 -10.17 -4.17
C MET A 367 -18.94 -8.70 -4.63
N TYR A 368 -17.72 -8.20 -4.79
CA TYR A 368 -17.45 -6.83 -5.23
C TYR A 368 -16.60 -6.82 -6.51
N ALA A 369 -17.12 -6.24 -7.59
CA ALA A 369 -16.40 -6.11 -8.85
C ALA A 369 -15.77 -4.72 -9.04
N THR A 370 -14.53 -4.67 -9.51
CA THR A 370 -13.73 -3.44 -9.60
C THR A 370 -14.03 -2.58 -10.83
N GLY A 371 -14.92 -3.05 -11.70
CA GLY A 371 -15.28 -2.39 -12.95
C GLY A 371 -16.60 -2.93 -13.49
N ALA A 372 -17.18 -2.25 -14.46
CA ALA A 372 -18.57 -2.49 -14.88
C ALA A 372 -18.74 -3.56 -15.99
N HIS A 373 -17.65 -4.20 -16.42
CA HIS A 373 -17.65 -5.11 -17.56
C HIS A 373 -17.61 -6.59 -17.15
N SER A 374 -16.60 -7.35 -17.59
CA SER A 374 -16.56 -8.82 -17.50
C SER A 374 -16.47 -9.29 -16.05
N GLU A 375 -15.77 -8.53 -15.22
CA GLU A 375 -15.64 -8.71 -13.78
C GLU A 375 -16.98 -8.51 -13.07
N ALA A 376 -17.74 -7.45 -13.42
CA ALA A 376 -19.10 -7.26 -12.89
C ALA A 376 -20.04 -8.38 -13.32
N THR A 377 -20.00 -8.81 -14.58
CA THR A 377 -20.83 -9.93 -15.06
C THR A 377 -20.46 -11.24 -14.34
N ALA A 378 -19.18 -11.53 -14.15
CA ALA A 378 -18.74 -12.74 -13.44
C ALA A 378 -19.16 -12.72 -11.97
N SER A 379 -18.97 -11.60 -11.27
CA SER A 379 -19.40 -11.42 -9.89
C SER A 379 -20.91 -11.49 -9.73
N TRP A 380 -21.67 -10.88 -10.65
CA TRP A 380 -23.12 -10.92 -10.67
C TRP A 380 -23.65 -12.36 -10.80
N VAL A 381 -23.10 -13.15 -11.73
CA VAL A 381 -23.44 -14.57 -11.88
C VAL A 381 -23.08 -15.36 -10.61
N ALA A 382 -21.88 -15.14 -10.06
CA ALA A 382 -21.44 -15.84 -8.86
C ALA A 382 -22.34 -15.56 -7.65
N ALA A 383 -22.64 -14.28 -7.41
CA ALA A 383 -23.53 -13.83 -6.35
C ALA A 383 -24.94 -14.41 -6.49
N ARG A 384 -25.48 -14.44 -7.71
CA ARG A 384 -26.79 -15.03 -8.00
C ARG A 384 -26.84 -16.54 -7.73
N LEU A 385 -25.78 -17.27 -8.06
CA LEU A 385 -25.69 -18.71 -7.82
C LEU A 385 -25.55 -19.04 -6.34
N LEU A 386 -24.92 -18.17 -5.57
CA LEU A 386 -24.68 -18.36 -4.13
C LEU A 386 -25.74 -17.70 -3.24
N GLY A 387 -26.61 -16.84 -3.79
CA GLY A 387 -27.56 -16.05 -3.01
C GLY A 387 -26.88 -14.95 -2.18
N LEU A 388 -25.79 -14.36 -2.67
CA LEU A 388 -24.99 -13.36 -1.95
C LEU A 388 -25.28 -11.93 -2.42
N PRO A 389 -25.07 -10.91 -1.57
CA PRO A 389 -25.03 -9.52 -2.00
C PRO A 389 -23.89 -9.26 -2.99
N PHE A 390 -24.16 -8.34 -3.93
CA PHE A 390 -23.24 -7.96 -5.01
C PHE A 390 -23.15 -6.44 -5.15
N ALA A 391 -21.96 -5.93 -5.42
CA ALA A 391 -21.73 -4.55 -5.82
C ALA A 391 -20.65 -4.46 -6.90
N PHE A 392 -20.60 -3.33 -7.62
CA PHE A 392 -19.54 -3.08 -8.60
C PHE A 392 -19.22 -1.60 -8.75
N SER A 393 -18.05 -1.31 -9.33
CA SER A 393 -17.61 0.05 -9.64
C SER A 393 -17.79 0.39 -11.11
N VAL A 394 -18.05 1.67 -11.39
CA VAL A 394 -18.07 2.27 -12.73
C VAL A 394 -16.96 3.30 -12.80
N ARG A 395 -16.02 3.08 -13.73
CA ARG A 395 -14.90 3.99 -13.99
C ARG A 395 -15.19 4.85 -15.22
N ALA A 396 -14.50 5.99 -15.34
CA ALA A 396 -14.66 6.88 -16.49
C ALA A 396 -14.46 6.18 -17.86
N GLN A 397 -13.54 5.22 -17.95
CA GLN A 397 -13.29 4.43 -19.17
C GLN A 397 -14.45 3.47 -19.50
N ASP A 398 -15.20 3.01 -18.49
CA ASP A 398 -16.30 2.08 -18.68
C ASP A 398 -17.47 2.78 -19.41
N LEU A 399 -17.60 4.10 -19.23
CA LEU A 399 -18.60 4.95 -19.91
C LEU A 399 -18.34 5.12 -21.41
N ALA A 400 -17.14 4.82 -21.91
CA ALA A 400 -16.85 4.86 -23.34
C ALA A 400 -17.63 3.78 -24.10
N ARG A 401 -17.99 2.69 -23.43
CA ARG A 401 -18.69 1.54 -23.99
C ARG A 401 -19.69 1.01 -22.97
N PRO A 402 -20.75 1.78 -22.65
CA PRO A 402 -21.72 1.37 -21.64
C PRO A 402 -22.28 0.01 -22.02
N GLY A 403 -22.20 -0.94 -21.10
CA GLY A 403 -22.69 -2.30 -21.33
C GLY A 403 -24.20 -2.32 -21.35
N ASN A 404 -24.80 -3.09 -22.26
CA ASN A 404 -26.26 -3.24 -22.30
C ASN A 404 -26.81 -3.94 -21.05
N ASP A 405 -25.96 -4.61 -20.28
CA ASP A 405 -26.29 -5.36 -19.06
C ASP A 405 -26.17 -4.52 -17.78
N TRP A 406 -25.82 -3.23 -17.87
CA TRP A 406 -25.61 -2.38 -16.70
C TRP A 406 -26.89 -2.15 -15.91
N ALA A 407 -28.03 -1.88 -16.57
CA ALA A 407 -29.31 -1.66 -15.90
C ALA A 407 -29.70 -2.86 -15.02
N VAL A 408 -29.57 -4.08 -15.56
CA VAL A 408 -29.89 -5.31 -14.82
C VAL A 408 -28.93 -5.52 -13.65
N LYS A 409 -27.62 -5.35 -13.87
CA LYS A 409 -26.62 -5.50 -12.81
C LYS A 409 -26.80 -4.45 -11.71
N ALA A 410 -27.01 -3.19 -12.08
CA ALA A 410 -27.18 -2.07 -11.15
C ALA A 410 -28.50 -2.19 -10.36
N ALA A 411 -29.60 -2.58 -11.00
CA ALA A 411 -30.88 -2.83 -10.31
C ALA A 411 -30.80 -3.97 -9.29
N GLN A 412 -29.79 -4.83 -9.37
CA GLN A 412 -29.58 -5.97 -8.48
C GLN A 412 -28.34 -5.81 -7.59
N ALA A 413 -27.54 -4.77 -7.81
CA ALA A 413 -26.44 -4.42 -6.96
C ALA A 413 -26.97 -3.71 -5.71
N VAL A 414 -26.34 -3.99 -4.56
CA VAL A 414 -26.64 -3.30 -3.30
C VAL A 414 -26.19 -1.85 -3.37
N PHE A 415 -25.06 -1.59 -4.05
CA PHE A 415 -24.61 -0.27 -4.44
C PHE A 415 -23.77 -0.34 -5.73
N VAL A 416 -23.68 0.79 -6.42
CA VAL A 416 -22.78 0.99 -7.57
C VAL A 416 -21.84 2.14 -7.21
N ARG A 417 -20.54 1.83 -7.14
CA ARG A 417 -19.51 2.82 -6.82
C ARG A 417 -19.14 3.63 -8.06
N CYS A 418 -19.09 4.95 -7.91
CA CYS A 418 -18.63 5.90 -8.91
C CYS A 418 -17.32 6.53 -8.43
N ASP A 419 -16.30 6.56 -9.29
CA ASP A 419 -14.95 7.06 -8.95
C ASP A 419 -14.87 8.60 -8.89
N THR A 420 -15.81 9.29 -9.53
CA THR A 420 -15.83 10.74 -9.75
C THR A 420 -17.27 11.25 -9.79
N GLY A 421 -17.49 12.53 -9.48
CA GLY A 421 -18.80 13.18 -9.65
C GLY A 421 -19.29 13.12 -11.11
N ALA A 422 -18.36 13.18 -12.07
CA ALA A 422 -18.66 13.02 -13.48
C ALA A 422 -19.23 11.64 -13.83
N THR A 423 -18.66 10.56 -13.28
CA THR A 423 -19.21 9.21 -13.50
C THR A 423 -20.57 9.03 -12.83
N LEU A 424 -20.75 9.59 -11.63
CA LEU A 424 -22.04 9.59 -10.94
C LEU A 424 -23.13 10.27 -11.78
N GLN A 425 -22.85 11.46 -12.30
CA GLN A 425 -23.80 12.19 -13.15
C GLN A 425 -24.12 11.42 -14.44
N ALA A 426 -23.09 10.92 -15.12
CA ALA A 426 -23.29 10.13 -16.35
C ALA A 426 -24.13 8.87 -16.09
N LEU A 427 -23.94 8.23 -14.94
CA LEU A 427 -24.71 7.03 -14.58
C LEU A 427 -26.17 7.35 -14.26
N ARG A 428 -26.46 8.49 -13.62
CA ARG A 428 -27.83 8.99 -13.40
C ARG A 428 -28.56 9.26 -14.71
N GLU A 429 -27.87 9.83 -15.68
CA GLU A 429 -28.43 10.08 -17.02
C GLU A 429 -28.65 8.77 -17.80
N LEU A 430 -27.73 7.81 -17.70
CA LEU A 430 -27.84 6.51 -18.36
C LEU A 430 -28.89 5.60 -17.72
N LEU A 431 -29.11 5.70 -16.41
CA LEU A 431 -29.96 4.82 -15.62
C LEU A 431 -30.89 5.62 -14.68
N PRO A 432 -31.87 6.37 -15.23
CA PRO A 432 -32.71 7.28 -14.44
C PRO A 432 -33.67 6.56 -13.49
N GLU A 433 -33.95 5.28 -13.71
CA GLU A 433 -34.85 4.47 -12.87
C GLU A 433 -34.18 3.95 -11.59
N LEU A 434 -32.85 4.11 -11.44
CA LEU A 434 -32.11 3.64 -10.29
C LEU A 434 -32.22 4.60 -9.11
N PRO A 435 -32.57 4.13 -7.89
CA PRO A 435 -32.61 4.98 -6.71
C PRO A 435 -31.27 5.68 -6.43
N GLU A 436 -31.33 6.95 -6.03
CA GLU A 436 -30.13 7.75 -5.80
C GLU A 436 -29.22 7.17 -4.71
N ASP A 437 -29.79 6.53 -3.69
CA ASP A 437 -29.05 5.94 -2.57
C ASP A 437 -28.23 4.70 -2.96
N ARG A 438 -28.48 4.12 -4.15
CA ARG A 438 -27.67 3.04 -4.69
C ARG A 438 -26.41 3.52 -5.40
N LEU A 439 -26.40 4.77 -5.89
CA LEU A 439 -25.26 5.31 -6.61
C LEU A 439 -24.36 6.06 -5.62
N VAL A 440 -23.20 5.48 -5.33
CA VAL A 440 -22.31 5.99 -4.28
C VAL A 440 -21.06 6.57 -4.91
N LEU A 441 -20.78 7.84 -4.63
CA LEU A 441 -19.51 8.46 -4.96
C LEU A 441 -18.46 8.07 -3.90
N LEU A 442 -17.45 7.30 -4.31
CA LEU A 442 -16.28 6.98 -3.49
C LEU A 442 -15.04 7.08 -4.36
N ARG A 443 -14.24 8.12 -4.12
CA ARG A 443 -13.04 8.41 -4.89
C ARG A 443 -11.95 7.40 -4.58
N ASP A 444 -11.04 7.24 -5.53
CA ASP A 444 -9.85 6.41 -5.32
C ASP A 444 -8.94 7.03 -4.26
N PRO A 445 -8.26 6.18 -3.46
CA PRO A 445 -7.34 6.62 -2.43
C PRO A 445 -6.12 7.36 -3.00
N LEU A 446 -5.49 8.20 -2.18
CA LEU A 446 -4.20 8.77 -2.54
C LEU A 446 -3.12 7.68 -2.47
N THR A 447 -2.47 7.39 -3.59
CA THR A 447 -1.52 6.28 -3.74
C THR A 447 -0.07 6.63 -3.38
N LEU A 448 0.22 7.92 -3.20
CA LEU A 448 1.53 8.39 -2.78
C LEU A 448 1.37 9.73 -2.06
N THR A 449 1.78 9.78 -0.80
CA THR A 449 1.91 11.00 -0.02
C THR A 449 3.37 11.46 0.02
N PRO A 450 3.63 12.78 0.07
CA PRO A 450 4.95 13.26 0.44
C PRO A 450 5.31 12.77 1.86
N PRO A 451 6.58 12.46 2.15
CA PRO A 451 7.01 12.09 3.51
C PRO A 451 6.57 13.14 4.53
N GLU A 452 6.12 12.74 5.72
CA GLU A 452 5.65 13.68 6.76
C GLU A 452 6.75 14.67 7.20
N ASP A 453 8.03 14.29 7.10
CA ASP A 453 9.18 15.18 7.36
C ASP A 453 9.38 16.25 6.25
N ASP A 454 8.80 16.04 5.06
CA ASP A 454 8.81 16.99 3.94
C ASP A 454 7.53 17.85 3.90
N ALA A 455 6.49 17.53 4.69
CA ALA A 455 5.23 18.27 4.71
C ALA A 455 5.39 19.66 5.36
N ASP A 456 6.25 19.74 6.38
CA ASP A 456 6.63 20.96 7.10
C ASP A 456 7.96 21.57 6.62
N MET A 457 8.69 20.91 5.71
CA MET A 457 9.82 21.57 5.05
C MET A 457 9.25 22.65 4.12
N PRO A 458 9.70 23.92 4.25
CA PRO A 458 9.43 24.88 3.20
C PRO A 458 9.90 24.26 1.89
N LEU A 459 9.02 24.22 0.88
CA LEU A 459 9.42 23.98 -0.52
C LEU A 459 10.71 24.77 -0.72
N PRO A 460 11.82 24.14 -1.15
CA PRO A 460 13.16 24.71 -1.02
C PRO A 460 13.13 26.18 -1.40
N SER A 461 13.21 27.03 -0.38
CA SER A 461 13.23 28.48 -0.52
C SER A 461 14.57 28.82 -1.15
N GLY A 462 14.59 28.82 -2.48
CA GLY A 462 15.79 28.97 -3.27
C GLY A 462 16.25 27.66 -3.89
N VAL A 463 15.60 27.27 -5.00
CA VAL A 463 16.39 26.74 -6.11
C VAL A 463 17.43 27.82 -6.40
N GLN A 464 18.71 27.46 -6.25
CA GLN A 464 19.84 28.31 -6.59
C GLN A 464 19.51 29.09 -7.87
N GLN A 465 19.61 30.43 -7.79
CA GLN A 465 19.56 31.31 -8.95
C GLN A 465 20.77 30.98 -9.85
N GLY A 466 20.56 29.99 -10.69
CA GLY A 466 21.37 29.58 -11.83
C GLY A 466 20.39 28.99 -12.82
N ALA A 467 20.59 29.28 -14.12
CA ALA A 467 19.69 28.95 -15.22
C ALA A 467 19.46 27.43 -15.39
N GLN A 468 18.68 26.82 -14.51
CA GLN A 468 18.20 25.46 -14.69
C GLN A 468 16.93 25.49 -15.55
N PRO A 469 16.80 24.59 -16.53
CA PRO A 469 15.61 24.51 -17.37
C PRO A 469 14.38 24.14 -16.53
N LEU A 470 13.25 24.74 -16.86
CA LEU A 470 11.95 24.41 -16.26
C LEU A 470 11.64 22.92 -16.41
N GLN A 471 11.35 22.22 -15.32
CA GLN A 471 11.05 20.78 -15.31
C GLN A 471 9.54 20.53 -15.44
N ILE A 472 9.10 20.05 -16.60
CA ILE A 472 7.71 19.69 -16.87
C ILE A 472 7.55 18.18 -16.78
N LEU A 473 6.53 17.72 -16.05
CA LEU A 473 6.25 16.29 -15.83
C LEU A 473 4.86 15.93 -16.36
N ALA A 474 4.77 14.81 -17.08
CA ALA A 474 3.51 14.19 -17.44
C ALA A 474 3.59 12.68 -17.18
N VAL A 475 2.58 12.13 -16.51
CA VAL A 475 2.60 10.73 -16.05
C VAL A 475 1.31 10.04 -16.42
N GLY A 476 1.42 8.81 -16.94
CA GLY A 476 0.27 7.97 -17.25
C GLY A 476 0.48 7.04 -18.43
N THR A 477 -0.50 6.19 -18.69
CA THR A 477 -0.50 5.27 -19.85
C THR A 477 -0.35 6.07 -21.14
N ILE A 478 0.54 5.67 -22.03
CA ILE A 478 0.78 6.38 -23.29
C ILE A 478 -0.26 5.95 -24.33
N SER A 479 -1.40 6.64 -24.34
CA SER A 479 -2.54 6.38 -25.23
C SER A 479 -3.15 7.66 -25.81
N ALA A 480 -4.02 7.52 -26.81
CA ALA A 480 -4.59 8.66 -27.54
C ALA A 480 -5.40 9.63 -26.66
N ARG A 481 -6.09 9.10 -25.64
CA ARG A 481 -6.90 9.88 -24.68
C ARG A 481 -6.08 10.79 -23.77
N LYS A 482 -4.80 10.49 -23.60
CA LYS A 482 -3.89 11.22 -22.69
C LYS A 482 -3.29 12.48 -23.32
N GLY A 483 -3.49 12.68 -24.62
CA GLY A 483 -3.15 13.93 -25.33
C GLY A 483 -1.69 14.33 -25.31
N TYR A 484 -0.75 13.40 -25.14
CA TYR A 484 0.68 13.72 -25.14
C TYR A 484 1.20 14.29 -26.48
N ASP A 485 0.55 14.00 -27.60
CA ASP A 485 0.79 14.68 -28.88
C ASP A 485 0.44 16.17 -28.84
N LEU A 486 -0.60 16.56 -28.10
CA LEU A 486 -0.96 17.96 -27.87
C LEU A 486 0.14 18.66 -27.06
N LEU A 487 0.61 18.00 -25.99
CA LEU A 487 1.71 18.49 -25.16
C LEU A 487 3.00 18.67 -25.97
N LEU A 488 3.35 17.73 -26.84
CA LEU A 488 4.51 17.88 -27.73
C LEU A 488 4.37 19.08 -28.67
N ARG A 489 3.17 19.34 -29.21
CA ARG A 489 2.92 20.52 -30.05
C ARG A 489 3.02 21.82 -29.25
N ALA A 490 2.51 21.84 -28.02
CA ALA A 490 2.66 22.98 -27.11
C ALA A 490 4.15 23.24 -26.80
N CYS A 491 4.91 22.19 -26.46
CA CYS A 491 6.35 22.27 -26.23
C CYS A 491 7.14 22.78 -27.46
N ALA A 492 6.73 22.43 -28.67
CA ALA A 492 7.33 23.00 -29.89
C ALA A 492 7.12 24.52 -29.97
N GLN A 493 5.95 25.03 -29.57
CA GLN A 493 5.68 26.47 -29.48
C GLN A 493 6.50 27.14 -28.38
N LEU A 494 6.59 26.55 -27.18
CA LEU A 494 7.42 27.05 -26.09
C LEU A 494 8.88 27.21 -26.52
N ARG A 495 9.41 26.21 -27.22
CA ARG A 495 10.78 26.25 -27.74
C ARG A 495 10.96 27.32 -28.82
N ALA A 496 9.98 27.49 -29.71
CA ALA A 496 10.02 28.56 -30.72
C ALA A 496 10.02 29.96 -30.08
N ARG A 497 9.44 30.10 -28.87
CA ARG A 497 9.46 31.31 -28.05
C ARG A 497 10.72 31.46 -27.18
N GLY A 498 11.66 30.52 -27.25
CA GLY A 498 12.95 30.61 -26.55
C GLY A 498 12.93 30.18 -25.08
N LEU A 499 11.87 29.52 -24.60
CA LEU A 499 11.83 29.00 -23.23
C LEU A 499 12.77 27.81 -23.05
N ASP A 500 13.57 27.82 -21.98
CA ASP A 500 14.42 26.71 -21.58
C ASP A 500 13.67 25.75 -20.64
N PHE A 501 13.40 24.54 -21.11
CA PHE A 501 12.63 23.53 -20.37
C PHE A 501 13.08 22.11 -20.71
N ARG A 502 12.76 21.18 -19.80
CA ARG A 502 12.79 19.75 -20.04
C ARG A 502 11.43 19.15 -19.76
N LEU A 503 10.92 18.35 -20.69
CA LEU A 503 9.70 17.58 -20.51
C LEU A 503 10.06 16.11 -20.25
N LYS A 504 9.51 15.54 -19.19
CA LYS A 504 9.57 14.11 -18.93
C LYS A 504 8.18 13.49 -19.00
N ILE A 505 8.00 12.52 -19.89
CA ILE A 505 6.78 11.72 -20.01
C ILE A 505 7.08 10.34 -19.43
N VAL A 506 6.45 10.00 -18.30
CA VAL A 506 6.62 8.72 -17.60
C VAL A 506 5.44 7.81 -17.90
N GLY A 507 5.71 6.66 -18.53
CA GLY A 507 4.68 5.65 -18.77
C GLY A 507 4.99 4.70 -19.92
N GLN A 508 4.07 3.79 -20.16
CA GLN A 508 4.10 2.85 -21.28
C GLN A 508 2.75 2.86 -21.99
N GLY A 509 2.75 2.50 -23.27
CA GLY A 509 1.53 2.36 -24.03
C GLY A 509 1.75 2.33 -25.54
N PRO A 510 0.68 2.00 -26.30
CA PRO A 510 0.76 1.75 -27.73
C PRO A 510 1.20 2.97 -28.55
N GLU A 511 0.93 4.19 -28.08
CA GLU A 511 1.29 5.42 -28.81
C GLU A 511 2.76 5.83 -28.64
N ARG A 512 3.56 5.13 -27.83
CA ARG A 512 4.92 5.56 -27.45
C ARG A 512 5.84 5.77 -28.64
N LEU A 513 5.86 4.83 -29.59
CA LEU A 513 6.71 4.93 -30.78
C LEU A 513 6.30 6.12 -31.66
N ARG A 514 4.99 6.30 -31.87
CA ARG A 514 4.43 7.41 -32.64
C ARG A 514 4.76 8.76 -32.01
N LEU A 515 4.68 8.88 -30.69
CA LEU A 515 5.02 10.11 -29.97
C LEU A 515 6.51 10.42 -29.99
N ARG A 516 7.38 9.41 -29.89
CA ARG A 516 8.84 9.59 -30.07
C ARG A 516 9.17 10.12 -31.46
N TRP A 517 8.52 9.59 -32.48
CA TRP A 517 8.69 10.08 -33.86
C TRP A 517 8.16 11.51 -34.04
N LEU A 518 7.00 11.82 -33.44
CA LEU A 518 6.46 13.19 -33.43
C LEU A 518 7.42 14.16 -32.73
N ALA A 519 7.98 13.80 -31.57
CA ALA A 519 8.97 14.62 -30.86
C ALA A 519 10.22 14.85 -31.71
N TRP A 520 10.69 13.84 -32.45
CA TRP A 520 11.80 13.99 -33.39
C TRP A 520 11.46 14.97 -34.54
N ARG A 521 10.29 14.82 -35.16
CA ARG A 521 9.82 15.71 -36.24
C ARG A 521 9.66 17.15 -35.79
N LEU A 522 9.25 17.38 -34.55
CA LEU A 522 9.14 18.71 -33.93
C LEU A 522 10.49 19.25 -33.39
N GLY A 523 11.58 18.52 -33.62
CA GLY A 523 12.92 18.90 -33.17
C GLY A 523 13.18 18.70 -31.67
N LEU A 524 12.23 18.20 -30.89
CA LEU A 524 12.23 18.16 -29.43
C LEU A 524 13.09 17.06 -28.79
N ARG A 525 13.87 16.30 -29.58
CA ARG A 525 14.62 15.11 -29.12
C ARG A 525 15.60 15.37 -27.96
N LYS A 526 16.12 16.59 -27.81
CA LYS A 526 17.05 16.96 -26.73
C LYS A 526 16.37 17.42 -25.44
N VAL A 527 15.09 17.79 -25.52
CA VAL A 527 14.33 18.40 -24.40
C VAL A 527 13.21 17.50 -23.88
N VAL A 528 12.76 16.53 -24.66
CA VAL A 528 11.73 15.56 -24.26
C VAL A 528 12.38 14.20 -23.96
N ASP A 529 12.18 13.72 -22.74
CA ASP A 529 12.53 12.38 -22.31
C ASP A 529 11.28 11.52 -22.14
N PHE A 530 11.32 10.30 -22.70
CA PHE A 530 10.26 9.30 -22.54
C PHE A 530 10.77 8.22 -21.59
N ALA A 531 10.55 8.43 -20.30
CA ALA A 531 10.82 7.42 -19.29
C ALA A 531 9.86 6.24 -19.47
N GLY A 532 10.39 5.01 -19.31
CA GLY A 532 9.57 3.80 -19.39
C GLY A 532 8.68 3.61 -18.17
N GLN A 533 8.25 2.37 -17.96
CA GLN A 533 7.56 2.01 -16.72
C GLN A 533 8.53 2.22 -15.57
N THR A 534 8.12 3.07 -14.64
CA THR A 534 8.88 3.37 -13.43
C THR A 534 8.15 2.70 -12.27
N PRO A 535 8.86 1.96 -11.38
CA PRO A 535 8.26 1.49 -10.14
C PRO A 535 7.63 2.66 -9.40
N HIS A 536 6.37 2.51 -8.98
CA HIS A 536 5.59 3.66 -8.52
C HIS A 536 6.20 4.29 -7.25
N GLU A 537 6.92 3.52 -6.44
CA GLU A 537 7.75 4.05 -5.35
C GLU A 537 8.77 5.14 -5.76
N ASN A 538 9.34 5.07 -6.96
CA ASN A 538 10.30 6.08 -7.45
C ASN A 538 9.61 7.32 -8.03
N MET A 539 8.28 7.37 -8.04
CA MET A 539 7.53 8.54 -8.54
C MET A 539 7.71 9.77 -7.65
N ALA A 540 7.94 9.59 -6.35
CA ALA A 540 8.19 10.69 -5.41
C ALA A 540 9.35 11.57 -5.90
N ASP A 541 10.43 10.97 -6.39
CA ASP A 541 11.59 11.71 -6.91
C ASP A 541 11.25 12.51 -8.18
N PHE A 542 10.36 12.00 -9.03
CA PHE A 542 9.91 12.73 -10.20
C PHE A 542 9.04 13.92 -9.80
N TYR A 543 8.15 13.75 -8.84
CA TYR A 543 7.32 14.84 -8.34
C TYR A 543 8.17 15.92 -7.65
N LYS A 544 9.11 15.55 -6.77
CA LYS A 544 10.00 16.50 -6.09
C LYS A 544 10.88 17.33 -7.04
N LYS A 545 11.26 16.77 -8.19
CA LYS A 545 12.12 17.45 -9.18
C LYS A 545 11.34 18.25 -10.23
N ALA A 546 10.03 18.08 -10.31
CA ALA A 546 9.21 18.77 -11.29
C ALA A 546 8.83 20.17 -10.78
N ASP A 547 8.68 21.12 -11.70
CA ASP A 547 8.11 22.44 -11.43
C ASP A 547 6.61 22.47 -11.74
N ILE A 548 6.22 21.79 -12.83
CA ILE A 548 4.84 21.79 -13.35
C ILE A 548 4.46 20.37 -13.73
N PHE A 549 3.27 19.95 -13.32
CA PHE A 549 2.65 18.71 -13.77
C PHE A 549 1.57 18.99 -14.83
N VAL A 550 1.54 18.20 -15.90
CA VAL A 550 0.59 18.41 -17.01
C VAL A 550 -0.22 17.15 -17.29
N SER A 551 -1.54 17.30 -17.32
CA SER A 551 -2.50 16.26 -17.70
C SER A 551 -3.36 16.74 -18.89
N PRO A 552 -2.86 16.63 -20.13
CA PRO A 552 -3.48 17.22 -21.32
C PRO A 552 -4.52 16.26 -21.95
N GLY A 553 -5.35 15.65 -21.11
CA GLY A 553 -6.30 14.61 -21.52
C GLY A 553 -7.37 15.13 -22.49
N ARG A 554 -7.99 14.22 -23.24
CA ARG A 554 -9.13 14.54 -24.11
C ARG A 554 -10.11 13.40 -24.20
N ARG A 555 -11.36 13.72 -24.56
CA ARG A 555 -12.35 12.74 -24.98
C ARG A 555 -12.04 12.28 -26.41
N THR A 556 -11.87 10.98 -26.59
CA THR A 556 -11.66 10.37 -27.91
C THR A 556 -12.98 10.29 -28.68
N GLY A 557 -12.90 10.02 -30.00
CA GLY A 557 -14.11 9.80 -30.80
C GLY A 557 -14.96 8.60 -30.37
N GLN A 558 -14.43 7.68 -29.56
CA GLN A 558 -15.19 6.58 -28.95
C GLN A 558 -15.77 6.93 -27.58
N GLY A 559 -15.68 8.19 -27.13
CA GLY A 559 -16.15 8.62 -25.81
C GLY A 559 -15.19 8.35 -24.65
N ASP A 560 -14.09 7.61 -24.88
CA ASP A 560 -13.06 7.33 -23.86
C ASP A 560 -12.36 8.61 -23.42
N ALA A 561 -12.23 8.82 -22.11
CA ALA A 561 -11.66 10.00 -21.48
C ALA A 561 -10.98 9.61 -20.15
N ASP A 562 -10.25 10.55 -19.55
CA ASP A 562 -9.75 10.40 -18.19
C ASP A 562 -10.84 10.75 -17.17
N GLY A 563 -10.92 9.94 -16.09
CA GLY A 563 -11.59 10.32 -14.84
C GLY A 563 -10.66 11.22 -14.02
N LEU A 564 -10.40 10.85 -12.76
CA LEU A 564 -9.36 11.46 -11.94
C LEU A 564 -8.09 10.57 -11.92
N PRO A 565 -7.03 10.91 -12.66
CA PRO A 565 -5.81 10.10 -12.68
C PRO A 565 -5.09 10.14 -11.32
N SER A 566 -4.60 9.00 -10.84
CA SER A 566 -3.81 8.91 -9.61
C SER A 566 -2.60 9.85 -9.64
N ALA A 567 -1.89 9.90 -10.76
CA ALA A 567 -0.72 10.77 -10.91
C ALA A 567 -1.06 12.27 -10.81
N LEU A 568 -2.28 12.68 -11.16
CA LEU A 568 -2.71 14.06 -10.93
C LEU A 568 -2.92 14.31 -9.43
N ALA A 569 -3.63 13.41 -8.74
CA ALA A 569 -3.84 13.51 -7.30
C ALA A 569 -2.51 13.51 -6.52
N GLU A 570 -1.57 12.64 -6.89
CA GLU A 570 -0.22 12.59 -6.34
C GLU A 570 0.54 13.90 -6.60
N ALA A 571 0.55 14.40 -7.84
CA ALA A 571 1.22 15.66 -8.16
C ALA A 571 0.66 16.84 -7.34
N MET A 572 -0.67 16.89 -7.16
CA MET A 572 -1.32 17.88 -6.30
C MET A 572 -0.92 17.71 -4.84
N ALA A 573 -0.85 16.48 -4.32
CA ALA A 573 -0.43 16.21 -2.95
C ALA A 573 1.04 16.63 -2.71
N PHE A 574 1.91 16.45 -3.70
CA PHE A 574 3.28 16.98 -3.68
C PHE A 574 3.36 18.50 -3.82
N GLY A 575 2.24 19.20 -4.05
CA GLY A 575 2.18 20.65 -4.16
C GLY A 575 2.72 21.20 -5.48
N LEU A 576 2.68 20.41 -6.56
CA LEU A 576 3.06 20.88 -7.89
C LEU A 576 1.97 21.77 -8.47
N ALA A 577 2.37 22.80 -9.22
CA ALA A 577 1.43 23.51 -10.07
C ALA A 577 0.96 22.57 -11.19
N VAL A 578 -0.35 22.43 -11.33
CA VAL A 578 -0.96 21.52 -12.32
C VAL A 578 -1.61 22.28 -13.46
N VAL A 579 -1.41 21.80 -14.69
CA VAL A 579 -2.14 22.25 -15.88
C VAL A 579 -2.92 21.07 -16.44
N VAL A 580 -4.24 21.19 -16.49
CA VAL A 580 -5.14 20.12 -16.94
C VAL A 580 -5.98 20.57 -18.13
N SER A 581 -6.47 19.61 -18.90
CA SER A 581 -7.49 19.89 -19.91
C SER A 581 -8.89 19.94 -19.29
N ASP A 582 -9.79 20.66 -19.94
CA ASP A 582 -11.21 20.78 -19.57
C ASP A 582 -11.96 19.47 -19.79
N LEU A 583 -11.76 18.54 -18.85
CA LEU A 583 -12.43 17.26 -18.76
C LEU A 583 -13.10 17.17 -17.38
N PRO A 584 -14.36 16.71 -17.28
CA PRO A 584 -15.11 16.67 -16.02
C PRO A 584 -14.36 16.02 -14.85
N GLY A 585 -13.66 14.90 -15.08
CA GLY A 585 -12.89 14.23 -14.01
C GLY A 585 -11.63 14.99 -13.57
N LEU A 586 -11.07 15.84 -14.42
CA LEU A 586 -9.91 16.68 -14.10
C LEU A 586 -10.35 18.00 -13.44
N THR A 587 -11.41 18.63 -13.93
CA THR A 587 -11.96 19.89 -13.39
C THR A 587 -12.70 19.70 -12.07
N GLU A 588 -13.09 18.47 -11.74
CA GLU A 588 -13.50 18.11 -10.38
C GLU A 588 -12.36 18.30 -9.37
N ALA A 589 -11.13 17.91 -9.73
CA ALA A 589 -9.97 18.08 -8.86
C ALA A 589 -9.33 19.46 -8.96
N VAL A 590 -9.37 20.12 -10.12
CA VAL A 590 -8.67 21.37 -10.38
C VAL A 590 -9.64 22.50 -10.73
N GLU A 591 -9.65 23.54 -9.89
CA GLU A 591 -10.33 24.80 -10.16
C GLU A 591 -9.39 25.79 -10.86
N ASP A 592 -9.79 26.26 -12.04
CA ASP A 592 -9.01 27.19 -12.85
C ASP A 592 -8.66 28.49 -12.11
N GLY A 593 -7.39 28.88 -12.17
CA GLY A 593 -6.83 30.06 -11.50
C GLY A 593 -6.74 29.98 -9.98
N LYS A 594 -7.28 28.93 -9.34
CA LYS A 594 -7.28 28.76 -7.89
C LYS A 594 -6.38 27.63 -7.40
N SER A 595 -6.52 26.43 -7.97
CA SER A 595 -5.77 25.22 -7.59
C SER A 595 -5.02 24.58 -8.77
N GLY A 596 -5.01 25.25 -9.92
CA GLY A 596 -4.27 24.89 -11.12
C GLY A 596 -4.76 25.74 -12.30
N LEU A 597 -4.35 25.38 -13.51
CA LEU A 597 -4.84 25.99 -14.74
C LEU A 597 -5.61 24.96 -15.57
N VAL A 598 -6.75 25.37 -16.13
CA VAL A 598 -7.57 24.55 -17.02
C VAL A 598 -7.45 25.08 -18.44
N THR A 599 -7.29 24.17 -19.41
CA THR A 599 -7.08 24.51 -20.82
C THR A 599 -8.10 23.79 -21.70
N PRO A 600 -8.57 24.41 -22.81
CA PRO A 600 -9.47 23.72 -23.74
C PRO A 600 -8.86 22.43 -24.29
N GLN A 601 -9.70 21.41 -24.48
CA GLN A 601 -9.26 20.17 -25.12
C GLN A 601 -8.80 20.44 -26.57
N ASN A 602 -7.75 19.74 -26.99
CA ASN A 602 -7.18 19.83 -28.34
C ASN A 602 -6.63 21.21 -28.75
N ASP A 603 -6.39 22.13 -27.80
CA ASP A 603 -5.75 23.42 -28.06
C ASP A 603 -4.30 23.47 -27.56
N ALA A 604 -3.34 23.33 -28.49
CA ALA A 604 -1.92 23.36 -28.16
C ALA A 604 -1.43 24.78 -27.82
N ALA A 605 -2.09 25.82 -28.35
CA ALA A 605 -1.69 27.20 -28.13
C ALA A 605 -2.11 27.65 -26.73
N ALA A 606 -3.32 27.32 -26.30
CA ALA A 606 -3.78 27.57 -24.94
C ALA A 606 -2.91 26.82 -23.91
N LEU A 607 -2.56 25.56 -24.17
CA LEU A 607 -1.64 24.80 -23.32
C LEU A 607 -0.25 25.43 -23.24
N ALA A 608 0.29 25.90 -24.37
CA ALA A 608 1.58 26.61 -24.38
C ALA A 608 1.52 27.93 -23.58
N GLN A 609 0.45 28.71 -23.73
CA GLN A 609 0.27 29.96 -22.98
C GLN A 609 0.17 29.71 -21.47
N ALA A 610 -0.55 28.66 -21.04
CA ALA A 610 -0.63 28.30 -19.62
C ALA A 610 0.73 27.92 -19.04
N LEU A 611 1.53 27.13 -19.77
CA LEU A 611 2.87 26.75 -19.35
C LEU A 611 3.83 27.94 -19.31
N GLU A 612 3.75 28.84 -20.29
CA GLU A 612 4.53 30.08 -20.34
C GLU A 612 4.22 31.02 -19.17
N ARG A 613 2.94 31.16 -18.80
CA ARG A 613 2.51 31.93 -17.62
C ARG A 613 3.15 31.39 -16.34
N LEU A 614 3.08 30.07 -16.11
CA LEU A 614 3.66 29.44 -14.92
C LEU A 614 5.19 29.46 -14.92
N ALA A 615 5.82 29.45 -16.09
CA ALA A 615 7.26 29.63 -16.24
C ALA A 615 7.69 31.06 -15.85
N ALA A 616 6.91 32.07 -16.25
CA ALA A 616 7.22 33.48 -15.99
C ALA A 616 6.93 33.91 -14.54
N GLN A 617 6.04 33.22 -13.83
CA GLN A 617 5.56 33.63 -12.50
C GLN A 617 5.78 32.55 -11.42
N PRO A 618 7.01 32.42 -10.86
CA PRO A 618 7.31 31.41 -9.83
C PRO A 618 6.42 31.51 -8.58
N GLY A 619 6.04 32.74 -8.19
CA GLY A 619 5.15 32.97 -7.05
C GLY A 619 3.72 32.46 -7.29
N GLU A 620 3.17 32.66 -8.50
CA GLU A 620 1.88 32.10 -8.87
C GLU A 620 1.93 30.57 -8.90
N ARG A 621 3.01 30.00 -9.46
CA ARG A 621 3.25 28.56 -9.50
C ARG A 621 3.26 27.94 -8.10
N ALA A 622 3.98 28.53 -7.14
CA ALA A 622 4.00 28.06 -5.75
C ALA A 622 2.63 28.19 -5.07
N ARG A 623 1.92 29.31 -5.30
CA ARG A 623 0.57 29.54 -4.76
C ARG A 623 -0.42 28.48 -5.25
N LEU A 624 -0.44 28.22 -6.57
CA LEU A 624 -1.33 27.23 -7.17
C LEU A 624 -1.00 25.82 -6.69
N GLY A 625 0.28 25.48 -6.56
CA GLY A 625 0.73 24.20 -6.01
C GLY A 625 0.26 23.97 -4.57
N ASN A 626 0.41 24.97 -3.69
CA ASN A 626 -0.07 24.88 -2.31
C ASN A 626 -1.60 24.74 -2.25
N ALA A 627 -2.33 25.51 -3.07
CA ALA A 627 -3.78 25.41 -3.15
C ALA A 627 -4.25 24.05 -3.69
N ALA A 628 -3.51 23.47 -4.65
CA ALA A 628 -3.76 22.12 -5.16
C ALA A 628 -3.61 21.07 -4.06
N ARG A 629 -2.55 21.17 -3.24
CA ARG A 629 -2.32 20.27 -2.09
C ARG A 629 -3.48 20.31 -1.11
N THR A 630 -3.88 21.50 -0.66
CA THR A 630 -5.02 21.64 0.27
C THR A 630 -6.31 21.06 -0.32
N ARG A 631 -6.57 21.34 -1.60
CA ARG A 631 -7.77 20.88 -2.28
C ARG A 631 -7.82 19.36 -2.42
N ILE A 632 -6.73 18.70 -2.82
CA ILE A 632 -6.77 17.24 -3.04
C ILE A 632 -6.97 16.48 -1.72
N HIS A 633 -6.40 16.95 -0.61
CA HIS A 633 -6.65 16.35 0.71
C HIS A 633 -8.12 16.51 1.14
N ALA A 634 -8.72 17.67 0.90
CA ALA A 634 -10.15 17.87 1.16
C ALA A 634 -11.06 17.04 0.23
N LEU A 635 -10.64 16.82 -1.02
CA LEU A 635 -11.41 16.07 -2.01
C LEU A 635 -11.41 14.55 -1.74
N LEU A 636 -10.29 14.04 -1.23
CA LEU A 636 -10.04 12.61 -1.04
C LEU A 636 -10.27 12.10 0.39
N ASP A 637 -10.75 12.93 1.33
CA ASP A 637 -10.93 12.64 2.77
C ASP A 637 -10.97 11.13 3.08
N GLU A 638 -9.80 10.62 3.47
CA GLU A 638 -9.56 9.18 3.47
C GLU A 638 -10.30 8.48 4.61
N GLN A 639 -10.39 9.14 5.77
CA GLN A 639 -11.10 8.63 6.94
C GLN A 639 -12.60 8.57 6.70
N GLU A 640 -13.16 9.61 6.07
CA GLU A 640 -14.58 9.62 5.72
C GLU A 640 -14.90 8.54 4.67
N ASN A 641 -14.07 8.42 3.63
CA ASN A 641 -14.25 7.41 2.58
C ASN A 641 -14.20 5.98 3.13
N GLU A 642 -13.24 5.68 4.02
CA GLU A 642 -13.11 4.37 4.66
C GLU A 642 -14.32 4.04 5.54
N SER A 643 -14.74 5.00 6.36
CA SER A 643 -15.93 4.86 7.22
C SER A 643 -17.20 4.60 6.39
N ARG A 644 -17.40 5.34 5.30
CA ARG A 644 -18.53 5.16 4.38
C ARG A 644 -18.50 3.79 3.71
N LEU A 645 -17.33 3.34 3.26
CA LEU A 645 -17.15 2.04 2.61
C LEU A 645 -17.47 0.89 3.59
N GLY A 646 -16.96 0.95 4.82
CA GLY A 646 -17.28 -0.03 5.87
C GLY A 646 -18.78 -0.08 6.21
N ALA A 647 -19.44 1.08 6.28
CA ALA A 647 -20.88 1.16 6.50
C ALA A 647 -21.69 0.52 5.36
N LEU A 648 -21.28 0.72 4.10
CA LEU A 648 -21.96 0.13 2.94
C LEU A 648 -21.89 -1.40 2.93
N PHE A 649 -20.70 -1.97 3.14
CA PHE A 649 -20.51 -3.42 3.21
C PHE A 649 -21.29 -4.02 4.40
N SER A 650 -21.24 -3.37 5.56
CA SER A 650 -21.96 -3.81 6.76
C SER A 650 -23.48 -3.77 6.58
N ARG A 651 -24.01 -2.69 5.97
CA ARG A 651 -25.44 -2.57 5.64
C ARG A 651 -25.87 -3.67 4.67
N ALA A 652 -25.07 -3.92 3.63
CA ALA A 652 -25.40 -4.87 2.59
C ALA A 652 -25.62 -6.29 3.11
N ILE A 653 -24.86 -6.71 4.12
CA ILE A 653 -24.97 -8.04 4.71
C ILE A 653 -26.13 -8.15 5.70
N ARG A 654 -26.45 -7.07 6.42
CA ARG A 654 -27.62 -7.07 7.32
C ARG A 654 -28.96 -7.11 6.56
N THR A 655 -28.97 -6.68 5.30
CA THR A 655 -30.16 -6.65 4.43
C THR A 655 -30.31 -7.87 3.52
N ALA A 656 -29.27 -8.71 3.41
CA ALA A 656 -29.26 -9.96 2.64
C ALA A 656 -29.61 -11.13 3.55
#